data_AF-A0A973XEP3-F1
#
_entry.id   AF-A0A973XEP3-F1
#
_cell.length_a   1.000
_cell.length_b   1.000
_cell.length_c   1.000
_cell.angle_alpha   90.00
_cell.angle_beta   90.00
_cell.angle_gamma   90.00
#
_symmetry.space_group_name_H-M   'P 1'
#
loop_
_entity.id
_entity.type
_entity.pdbx_description
1 polymer ?
#
loop_
_entity_poly.entity_id
_entity_poly.type
_entity_poly.pdbx_seq_one_letter_code
_entity_poly.pdbx_strand_id
1 'polypeptide(L)'
;VEEGARERYPHGVPDSVRSQCEKELALIAELRYEMYFLTVHDLVRFARSRGILCQGRGSAANSVVCYCLGVTAVSPQLTNLLFERFISRERDEPPDIDVDFEHQRREEVIQYIYTKYGRERAAITAVVASYRPRSALRDMGRALDIPEALIAAMAKEHPGMYSREVLVERLEAAIARVQEGAAPFKLPPPRRLQLWLDLACQLQRFPRHLSQHVGGFVLTQGPLTRLVPVENASMKDRSVIQWDKDDLDAVGLLKVDVLALGMLSAIRRCLGLISQWRGKPMGMHDIPSEDPAVYAMICRADTVGVFQIESRAQMSMLPRLRPETFYDLVVEVAIVRPGPIQGGMVHPYLKARALHKASADPEGLVLEYPALKEALGRTHGVPIFQEQVMQIAMLAANFSAGEADALRRSMAAWKRKGGVHKFQQRLVGGMLKNGYTPEFAERLFKQIEGFGEYGFPESHAASFALLVYVSCWLKWFEPACFLAAMLNSQPLGFYGPAQLVQDARRHGVQVRAVDVAHSDWDCTLEAPAPGSADADAANPATDRAPQPAVRLGLRMVGGLSQAVAERIRAESVKKPFASTQDLALRCQLDVGDLRALASADALASLSGHLRQQVWEASALRLAPALLQGVPIDEEVLLLEAAEEGEEVMFDYASVGLSLRRHPLALLRAQLSHSPGRPKALNRLAVSPEGNDCTPSGGLAKPGLGAFIPKSLLTAAQMRDYPSGRLVRACGIVTMRQQPQTAKGVVFVTLEDETGSVNVIVWKAVKEQFREALYRARLMAVFGIWQRDDTGQVCHV
;
A
#
# COMPACT_ATOMS: atom_id res chain seq x y z
N VAL A 1 -22.78 -5.68 -25.52
CA VAL A 1 -21.44 -6.14 -25.95
C VAL A 1 -21.05 -5.49 -27.26
N GLU A 2 -21.79 -5.69 -28.35
CA GLU A 2 -21.53 -5.03 -29.64
C GLU A 2 -21.41 -3.50 -29.56
N GLU A 3 -22.29 -2.83 -28.80
CA GLU A 3 -22.20 -1.38 -28.55
C GLU A 3 -20.84 -1.00 -27.93
N GLY A 4 -20.45 -1.63 -26.83
CA GLY A 4 -19.16 -1.37 -26.18
C GLY A 4 -17.94 -1.80 -27.00
N ALA A 5 -18.08 -2.80 -27.88
CA ALA A 5 -17.00 -3.16 -28.82
C ALA A 5 -16.74 -2.01 -29.82
N ARG A 6 -17.77 -1.30 -30.29
CA ARG A 6 -17.61 -0.12 -31.15
C ARG A 6 -16.94 1.04 -30.41
N GLU A 7 -17.27 1.24 -29.13
CA GLU A 7 -16.64 2.27 -28.30
C GLU A 7 -15.15 1.98 -28.05
N ARG A 8 -14.80 0.72 -27.76
CA ARG A 8 -13.43 0.30 -27.45
C ARG A 8 -12.53 0.20 -28.69
N TYR A 9 -13.11 -0.12 -29.84
CA TYR A 9 -12.39 -0.28 -31.10
C TYR A 9 -12.95 0.69 -32.16
N PRO A 10 -12.68 2.00 -32.04
CA PRO A 10 -13.24 3.03 -32.92
C PRO A 10 -12.80 2.86 -34.38
N HIS A 11 -11.67 2.19 -34.62
CA HIS A 11 -11.14 1.89 -35.95
C HIS A 11 -11.59 0.52 -36.51
N GLY A 12 -12.52 -0.15 -35.82
CA GLY A 12 -13.02 -1.47 -36.18
C GLY A 12 -12.50 -2.57 -35.25
N VAL A 13 -13.38 -3.53 -34.93
CA VAL A 13 -13.07 -4.69 -34.07
C VAL A 13 -12.28 -5.72 -34.89
N PRO A 14 -11.06 -6.12 -34.47
CA PRO A 14 -10.29 -7.13 -35.19
C PRO A 14 -10.99 -8.50 -35.24
N ASP A 15 -10.79 -9.26 -36.32
CA ASP A 15 -11.46 -10.55 -36.54
C ASP A 15 -11.18 -11.59 -35.44
N SER A 16 -9.96 -11.58 -34.91
CA SER A 16 -9.57 -12.43 -33.78
C SER A 16 -10.37 -12.12 -32.52
N VAL A 17 -10.59 -10.84 -32.23
CA VAL A 17 -11.39 -10.37 -31.10
C VAL A 17 -12.86 -10.70 -31.30
N ARG A 18 -13.39 -10.54 -32.52
CA ARG A 18 -14.77 -10.91 -32.85
C ARG A 18 -15.01 -12.40 -32.64
N SER A 19 -14.14 -13.25 -33.21
CA SER A 19 -14.22 -14.70 -33.06
C SER A 19 -14.16 -15.13 -31.59
N GLN A 20 -13.27 -14.51 -30.80
CA GLN A 20 -13.19 -14.75 -29.37
C GLN A 20 -14.47 -14.31 -28.65
N CYS A 21 -15.00 -13.12 -28.96
CA CYS A 21 -16.23 -12.60 -28.36
C CYS A 21 -17.42 -13.54 -28.60
N GLU A 22 -17.57 -14.08 -29.81
CA GLU A 22 -18.62 -15.05 -30.14
C GLU A 22 -18.46 -16.36 -29.37
N LYS A 23 -17.23 -16.88 -29.26
CA LYS A 23 -16.93 -18.08 -28.45
C LYS A 23 -17.26 -17.86 -26.96
N GLU A 24 -16.88 -16.71 -26.41
CA GLU A 24 -17.17 -16.35 -25.01
C GLU A 24 -18.68 -16.22 -24.77
N LEU A 25 -19.41 -15.54 -25.65
CA LEU A 25 -20.86 -15.37 -25.55
C LEU A 25 -21.62 -16.69 -25.63
N ALA A 26 -21.21 -17.59 -26.54
CA ALA A 26 -21.80 -18.91 -26.65
C ALA A 26 -21.62 -19.72 -25.36
N LEU A 27 -20.44 -19.66 -24.74
CA LEU A 27 -20.17 -20.35 -23.48
C LEU A 27 -20.95 -19.75 -22.30
N ILE A 28 -21.06 -18.42 -22.24
CA ILE A 28 -21.84 -17.72 -21.21
C ILE A 28 -23.31 -18.13 -21.29
N ALA A 29 -23.86 -18.27 -22.50
CA ALA A 29 -25.24 -18.71 -22.71
C ALA A 29 -25.43 -20.20 -22.39
N GLU A 30 -24.48 -21.06 -22.80
CA GLU A 30 -24.49 -22.49 -22.51
C GLU A 30 -24.54 -22.76 -20.99
N LEU A 31 -23.72 -22.03 -20.21
CA LEU A 31 -23.62 -22.16 -18.75
C LEU A 31 -24.63 -21.29 -17.98
N ARG A 32 -25.48 -20.53 -18.68
CA ARG A 32 -26.52 -19.66 -18.11
C ARG A 32 -26.00 -18.58 -17.15
N TYR A 33 -24.89 -17.94 -17.50
CA TYR A 33 -24.28 -16.86 -16.70
C TYR A 33 -24.63 -15.45 -17.18
N GLU A 34 -25.57 -15.29 -18.12
CA GLU A 34 -25.93 -13.99 -18.72
C GLU A 34 -26.35 -12.97 -17.66
N MET A 35 -27.20 -13.39 -16.71
CA MET A 35 -27.69 -12.53 -15.64
C MET A 35 -26.56 -12.01 -14.74
N TYR A 36 -25.52 -12.81 -14.54
CA TYR A 36 -24.36 -12.42 -13.73
C TYR A 36 -23.58 -11.29 -14.41
N PHE A 37 -23.24 -11.46 -15.69
CA PHE A 37 -22.57 -10.43 -16.49
C PHE A 37 -23.38 -9.15 -16.61
N LEU A 38 -24.70 -9.27 -16.81
CA LEU A 38 -25.60 -8.12 -16.89
C LEU A 38 -25.69 -7.37 -15.56
N THR A 39 -25.69 -8.09 -14.44
CA THR A 39 -25.69 -7.50 -13.10
C THR A 39 -24.41 -6.69 -12.87
N VAL A 40 -23.25 -7.26 -13.18
CA VAL A 40 -21.97 -6.55 -13.01
C VAL A 40 -21.87 -5.35 -13.96
N HIS A 41 -22.24 -5.53 -15.23
CA HIS A 41 -22.29 -4.44 -16.21
C HIS A 41 -23.18 -3.29 -15.74
N ASP A 42 -24.34 -3.61 -15.15
CA ASP A 42 -25.25 -2.59 -14.62
C ASP A 42 -24.62 -1.77 -13.47
N LEU A 43 -23.87 -2.41 -12.58
CA LEU A 43 -23.14 -1.73 -11.50
C LEU A 43 -22.03 -0.82 -12.05
N VAL A 44 -21.28 -1.31 -13.03
CA VAL A 44 -20.24 -0.53 -13.72
C VAL A 44 -20.85 0.66 -14.45
N ARG A 45 -21.96 0.45 -15.16
CA ARG A 45 -22.71 1.52 -15.84
C ARG A 45 -23.20 2.57 -14.84
N PHE A 46 -23.79 2.16 -13.72
CA PHE A 46 -24.22 3.07 -12.67
C PHE A 46 -23.04 3.89 -12.12
N ALA A 47 -21.93 3.23 -11.77
CA ALA A 47 -20.73 3.89 -11.27
C ALA A 47 -20.23 4.95 -12.27
N ARG A 48 -20.09 4.60 -13.55
CA ARG A 48 -19.69 5.54 -14.61
C ARG A 48 -20.65 6.72 -14.77
N SER A 49 -21.97 6.48 -14.70
CA SER A 49 -22.99 7.54 -14.77
C SER A 49 -22.90 8.56 -13.63
N ARG A 50 -22.30 8.16 -12.50
CA ARG A 50 -22.05 9.00 -11.32
C ARG A 50 -20.61 9.51 -11.24
N GLY A 51 -19.80 9.27 -12.28
CA GLY A 51 -18.39 9.62 -12.30
C GLY A 51 -17.58 8.90 -11.21
N ILE A 52 -17.99 7.69 -10.80
CA ILE A 52 -17.25 6.83 -9.87
C ILE A 52 -16.27 5.99 -10.68
N LEU A 53 -14.98 6.10 -10.38
CA LEU A 53 -13.97 5.23 -10.98
C LEU A 53 -14.15 3.79 -10.48
N CYS A 54 -14.10 2.86 -11.43
CA CYS A 54 -14.18 1.42 -11.15
C CYS A 54 -13.23 0.63 -12.06
N GLN A 55 -12.72 -0.49 -11.55
CA GLN A 55 -11.86 -1.38 -12.29
C GLN A 55 -12.09 -2.84 -11.92
N GLY A 56 -12.40 -3.66 -12.91
CA GLY A 56 -12.42 -5.12 -12.78
C GLY A 56 -11.01 -5.67 -12.56
N ARG A 57 -10.92 -6.74 -11.77
CA ARG A 57 -9.65 -7.43 -11.46
C ARG A 57 -9.82 -8.94 -11.54
N GLY A 58 -8.72 -9.66 -11.35
CA GLY A 58 -8.76 -11.12 -11.33
C GLY A 58 -8.87 -11.71 -12.74
N SER A 59 -9.51 -12.86 -12.86
CA SER A 59 -9.71 -13.55 -14.14
C SER A 59 -10.68 -12.83 -15.08
N ALA A 60 -11.48 -11.88 -14.59
CA ALA A 60 -12.37 -11.07 -15.43
C ALA A 60 -11.61 -10.29 -16.53
N ALA A 61 -10.33 -9.98 -16.31
CA ALA A 61 -9.49 -9.33 -17.32
C ALA A 61 -9.15 -10.25 -18.53
N ASN A 62 -9.40 -11.57 -18.44
CA ASN A 62 -9.20 -12.51 -19.54
C ASN A 62 -10.34 -12.50 -20.58
N SER A 63 -11.43 -11.79 -20.31
CA SER A 63 -12.64 -11.82 -21.14
C SER A 63 -12.76 -10.60 -22.02
N VAL A 64 -12.87 -10.82 -23.34
CA VAL A 64 -13.23 -9.79 -24.32
C VAL A 64 -14.63 -9.24 -24.03
N VAL A 65 -15.57 -10.10 -23.59
CA VAL A 65 -16.92 -9.66 -23.19
C VAL A 65 -16.84 -8.68 -22.02
N CYS A 66 -16.08 -8.98 -20.96
CA CYS A 66 -15.86 -8.06 -19.84
C CYS A 66 -15.21 -6.74 -20.28
N TYR A 67 -14.27 -6.78 -21.22
CA TYR A 67 -13.61 -5.58 -21.74
C TYR A 67 -14.59 -4.68 -22.51
N CYS A 68 -15.41 -5.28 -23.37
CA CYS A 68 -16.45 -4.59 -24.14
C CYS A 68 -17.56 -4.05 -23.24
N LEU A 69 -17.95 -4.76 -22.16
CA LEU A 69 -18.88 -4.27 -21.16
C LEU A 69 -18.27 -3.20 -20.22
N GLY A 70 -16.99 -2.88 -20.39
CA GLY A 70 -16.33 -1.88 -19.56
C GLY A 70 -16.02 -2.34 -18.13
N VAL A 71 -16.19 -3.64 -17.83
CA VAL A 71 -15.89 -4.23 -16.53
C VAL A 71 -14.38 -4.21 -16.30
N THR A 72 -13.58 -4.63 -17.28
CA THR A 72 -12.11 -4.49 -17.26
C THR A 72 -11.65 -3.33 -18.14
N ALA A 73 -10.54 -2.71 -17.75
CA ALA A 73 -9.85 -1.68 -18.51
C ALA A 73 -8.68 -2.24 -19.36
N VAL A 74 -8.24 -3.46 -19.09
CA VAL A 74 -7.12 -4.10 -19.80
C VAL A 74 -7.64 -4.76 -21.07
N SER A 75 -7.03 -4.42 -22.21
CA SER A 75 -7.30 -5.10 -23.48
C SER A 75 -6.72 -6.51 -23.43
N PRO A 76 -7.52 -7.56 -23.74
CA PRO A 76 -7.02 -8.93 -23.84
C PRO A 76 -5.95 -9.11 -24.94
N GLN A 77 -5.77 -8.15 -25.85
CA GLN A 77 -4.72 -8.22 -26.87
C GLN A 77 -3.31 -7.94 -26.31
N LEU A 78 -3.22 -7.22 -25.18
CA LEU A 78 -1.94 -6.86 -24.57
C LEU A 78 -1.33 -8.02 -23.76
N THR A 79 -2.08 -9.10 -23.58
CA THR A 79 -1.74 -10.21 -22.68
C THR A 79 -2.31 -11.50 -23.25
N ASN A 80 -1.51 -12.56 -23.37
CA ASN A 80 -1.96 -13.82 -23.98
C ASN A 80 -2.77 -14.65 -22.95
N LEU A 81 -3.96 -14.15 -22.61
CA LEU A 81 -4.75 -14.60 -21.46
C LEU A 81 -5.62 -15.81 -21.80
N LEU A 82 -5.44 -16.89 -21.02
CA LEU A 82 -6.28 -18.09 -21.06
C LEU A 82 -7.70 -17.77 -20.57
N PHE A 83 -8.66 -17.68 -21.49
CA PHE A 83 -10.09 -17.50 -21.16
C PHE A 83 -10.63 -18.66 -20.31
N GLU A 84 -10.11 -19.87 -20.51
CA GLU A 84 -10.48 -21.08 -19.78
C GLU A 84 -10.22 -20.97 -18.26
N ARG A 85 -9.33 -20.06 -17.85
CA ARG A 85 -9.14 -19.71 -16.43
C ARG A 85 -10.36 -18.97 -15.87
N PHE A 86 -11.02 -18.16 -16.68
CA PHE A 86 -12.18 -17.38 -16.28
C PHE A 86 -13.47 -18.19 -16.32
N ILE A 87 -13.76 -18.94 -17.39
CA ILE A 87 -14.93 -19.83 -17.52
C ILE A 87 -14.51 -21.14 -18.19
N SER A 88 -14.97 -22.29 -17.68
CA SER A 88 -14.73 -23.61 -18.29
C SER A 88 -15.96 -24.50 -18.18
N ARG A 89 -16.24 -25.32 -19.21
CA ARG A 89 -17.32 -26.32 -19.20
C ARG A 89 -17.12 -27.43 -18.18
N GLU A 90 -15.86 -27.76 -17.89
CA GLU A 90 -15.51 -28.82 -16.95
C GLU A 90 -15.68 -28.38 -15.49
N ARG A 91 -15.99 -27.09 -15.29
CA ARG A 91 -16.14 -26.44 -13.99
C ARG A 91 -17.57 -25.95 -13.88
N ASP A 92 -18.44 -26.74 -13.27
CA ASP A 92 -19.80 -26.33 -12.87
C ASP A 92 -19.73 -25.35 -11.66
N GLU A 93 -18.85 -24.36 -11.73
CA GLU A 93 -18.66 -23.30 -10.73
C GLU A 93 -18.74 -21.94 -11.43
N PRO A 94 -19.54 -21.01 -10.88
CA PRO A 94 -19.72 -19.71 -11.48
C PRO A 94 -18.42 -18.88 -11.51
N PRO A 95 -18.26 -17.97 -12.50
CA PRO A 95 -17.12 -17.08 -12.54
C PRO A 95 -17.19 -16.06 -11.40
N ASP A 96 -16.03 -15.72 -10.82
CA ASP A 96 -15.90 -14.65 -9.82
C ASP A 96 -15.48 -13.35 -10.54
N ILE A 97 -16.40 -12.39 -10.68
CA ILE A 97 -16.12 -11.07 -11.26
C ILE A 97 -16.04 -10.04 -10.14
N ASP A 98 -14.80 -9.75 -9.76
CA ASP A 98 -14.46 -8.71 -8.79
C ASP A 98 -14.35 -7.35 -9.46
N VAL A 99 -15.04 -6.34 -8.92
CA VAL A 99 -14.88 -4.94 -9.35
C VAL A 99 -14.49 -4.06 -8.16
N ASP A 100 -13.34 -3.40 -8.28
CA ASP A 100 -12.89 -2.38 -7.34
C ASP A 100 -13.55 -1.04 -7.68
N PHE A 101 -14.14 -0.38 -6.68
CA PHE A 101 -14.69 0.98 -6.77
C PHE A 101 -13.90 1.94 -5.88
N GLU A 102 -14.08 3.25 -6.08
CA GLU A 102 -13.58 4.26 -5.15
C GLU A 102 -14.01 3.98 -3.71
N HIS A 103 -13.05 3.81 -2.81
CA HIS A 103 -13.31 3.52 -1.39
C HIS A 103 -14.34 4.47 -0.75
N GLN A 104 -14.19 5.78 -0.96
CA GLN A 104 -15.04 6.80 -0.33
C GLN A 104 -16.45 6.91 -0.94
N ARG A 105 -16.65 6.43 -2.18
CA ARG A 105 -17.92 6.53 -2.92
C ARG A 105 -18.60 5.17 -3.13
N ARG A 106 -17.99 4.09 -2.66
CA ARG A 106 -18.54 2.74 -2.76
C ARG A 106 -19.93 2.61 -2.14
N GLU A 107 -20.23 3.37 -1.10
CA GLU A 107 -21.56 3.37 -0.47
C GLU A 107 -22.66 3.71 -1.48
N GLU A 108 -22.42 4.62 -2.43
CA GLU A 108 -23.39 4.96 -3.47
C GLU A 108 -23.75 3.75 -4.34
N VAL A 109 -22.77 2.88 -4.64
CA VAL A 109 -22.96 1.65 -5.42
C VAL A 109 -23.73 0.61 -4.60
N ILE A 110 -23.40 0.48 -3.31
CA ILE A 110 -24.13 -0.41 -2.39
C ILE A 110 -25.60 -0.01 -2.29
N GLN A 111 -25.88 1.28 -2.10
CA GLN A 111 -27.24 1.78 -1.98
C GLN A 111 -28.01 1.65 -3.30
N TYR A 112 -27.33 1.76 -4.44
CA TYR A 112 -27.93 1.46 -5.74
C TYR A 112 -28.40 -0.01 -5.85
N ILE A 113 -27.61 -0.97 -5.37
CA ILE A 113 -28.01 -2.38 -5.32
C ILE A 113 -29.29 -2.55 -4.51
N TYR A 114 -29.33 -1.99 -3.30
CA TYR A 114 -30.53 -2.07 -2.46
C TYR A 114 -31.75 -1.40 -3.07
N THR A 115 -31.56 -0.24 -3.71
CA THR A 115 -32.64 0.50 -4.38
C THR A 115 -33.21 -0.29 -5.56
N LYS A 116 -32.34 -0.91 -6.36
CA LYS A 116 -32.73 -1.62 -7.58
C LYS A 116 -33.31 -3.01 -7.30
N TYR A 117 -32.65 -3.79 -6.47
CA TYR A 117 -33.04 -5.19 -6.23
C TYR A 117 -33.93 -5.35 -4.99
N GLY A 118 -33.94 -4.36 -4.08
CA GLY A 118 -34.69 -4.40 -2.83
C GLY A 118 -33.89 -5.09 -1.72
N ARG A 119 -34.02 -4.58 -0.48
CA ARG A 119 -33.36 -5.14 0.71
C ARG A 119 -33.86 -6.55 1.09
N GLU A 120 -34.98 -6.98 0.53
CA GLU A 120 -35.51 -8.33 0.70
C GLU A 120 -34.76 -9.38 -0.14
N ARG A 121 -34.10 -8.95 -1.22
CA ARG A 121 -33.44 -9.84 -2.21
C ARG A 121 -31.93 -9.66 -2.32
N ALA A 122 -31.42 -8.57 -1.75
CA ALA A 122 -30.01 -8.23 -1.74
C ALA A 122 -29.52 -8.01 -0.31
N ALA A 123 -28.39 -8.62 0.05
CA ALA A 123 -27.74 -8.43 1.34
C ALA A 123 -26.23 -8.71 1.25
N ILE A 124 -25.49 -8.18 2.23
CA ILE A 124 -24.06 -8.40 2.38
C ILE A 124 -23.80 -9.75 3.03
N THR A 125 -22.73 -10.42 2.65
CA THR A 125 -22.32 -11.70 3.24
C THR A 125 -21.64 -11.50 4.60
N ALA A 126 -21.76 -12.47 5.50
CA ALA A 126 -21.04 -12.42 6.77
C ALA A 126 -19.57 -12.81 6.61
N VAL A 127 -18.79 -12.47 7.62
CA VAL A 127 -17.47 -13.01 7.90
C VAL A 127 -17.46 -13.49 9.34
N VAL A 128 -17.20 -14.78 9.53
CA VAL A 128 -17.01 -15.33 10.88
C VAL A 128 -15.63 -14.93 11.38
N ALA A 129 -15.56 -13.93 12.26
CA ALA A 129 -14.31 -13.53 12.86
C ALA A 129 -13.95 -14.50 13.99
N SER A 130 -12.88 -15.28 13.80
CA SER A 130 -12.37 -16.19 14.83
C SER A 130 -11.24 -15.57 15.66
N TYR A 131 -11.10 -16.06 16.89
CA TYR A 131 -9.98 -15.69 17.76
C TYR A 131 -8.63 -16.05 17.15
N ARG A 132 -7.78 -15.03 16.97
CA ARG A 132 -6.35 -15.17 16.65
C ARG A 132 -5.51 -15.03 17.92
N PRO A 133 -4.24 -15.45 17.94
CA PRO A 133 -3.41 -15.41 19.16
C PRO A 133 -3.43 -14.05 19.89
N ARG A 134 -3.32 -12.94 19.14
CA ARG A 134 -3.33 -11.58 19.70
C ARG A 134 -4.66 -11.21 20.38
N SER A 135 -5.79 -11.50 19.74
CA SER A 135 -7.11 -11.20 20.31
C SER A 135 -7.44 -12.13 21.48
N ALA A 136 -7.04 -13.40 21.41
CA ALA A 136 -7.23 -14.36 22.49
C ALA A 136 -6.47 -13.94 23.76
N LEU A 137 -5.19 -13.54 23.62
CA LEU A 137 -4.40 -13.04 24.73
C LEU A 137 -4.99 -11.78 25.36
N ARG A 138 -5.50 -10.84 24.55
CA ARG A 138 -6.09 -9.59 25.05
C ARG A 138 -7.37 -9.82 25.82
N ASP A 139 -8.32 -10.52 25.20
CA ASP A 139 -9.65 -10.69 25.79
C ASP A 139 -9.57 -11.58 27.05
N MET A 140 -8.77 -12.66 27.02
CA MET A 140 -8.54 -13.49 28.21
C MET A 140 -7.72 -12.78 29.28
N GLY A 141 -6.75 -11.97 28.87
CA GLY A 141 -5.95 -11.18 29.82
C GLY A 141 -6.84 -10.21 30.59
N ARG A 142 -7.71 -9.48 29.89
CA ARG A 142 -8.65 -8.55 30.52
C ARG A 142 -9.66 -9.27 31.41
N ALA A 143 -10.21 -10.40 30.95
CA ALA A 143 -11.16 -11.18 31.73
C ALA A 143 -10.56 -11.75 33.02
N LEU A 144 -9.26 -12.08 33.01
CA LEU A 144 -8.53 -12.57 34.18
C LEU A 144 -7.86 -11.46 34.99
N ASP A 145 -8.16 -10.18 34.72
CA ASP A 145 -7.55 -9.05 35.44
C ASP A 145 -6.01 -9.10 35.38
N ILE A 146 -5.49 -9.39 34.19
CA ILE A 146 -4.07 -9.26 33.87
C ILE A 146 -3.78 -7.78 33.55
N PRO A 147 -2.72 -7.18 34.11
CA PRO A 147 -2.36 -5.79 33.86
C PRO A 147 -2.22 -5.45 32.37
N GLU A 148 -2.85 -4.37 31.90
CA GLU A 148 -2.88 -4.00 30.47
C GLU A 148 -1.48 -3.80 29.88
N ALA A 149 -0.51 -3.34 30.68
CA ALA A 149 0.89 -3.23 30.26
C ALA A 149 1.52 -4.61 29.92
N LEU A 150 1.21 -5.64 30.72
CA LEU A 150 1.67 -7.01 30.47
C LEU A 150 0.92 -7.64 29.29
N ILE A 151 -0.39 -7.40 29.17
CA ILE A 151 -1.18 -7.80 27.99
C ILE A 151 -0.59 -7.18 26.73
N ALA A 152 -0.32 -5.86 26.74
CA ALA A 152 0.24 -5.15 25.60
C ALA A 152 1.63 -5.65 25.23
N ALA A 153 2.48 -5.97 26.21
CA ALA A 153 3.79 -6.55 26.01
C ALA A 153 3.72 -7.95 25.36
N MET A 154 2.78 -8.79 25.81
CA MET A 154 2.54 -10.13 25.27
C MET A 154 1.88 -10.11 23.88
N ALA A 155 0.96 -9.18 23.65
CA ALA A 155 0.17 -9.07 22.42
C ALA A 155 0.92 -8.41 21.24
N LYS A 156 2.22 -8.15 21.37
CA LYS A 156 3.06 -7.57 20.31
C LYS A 156 3.41 -8.67 19.28
N GLU A 157 2.97 -8.47 18.03
CA GLU A 157 2.89 -9.50 16.98
C GLU A 157 4.18 -10.25 16.70
N HIS A 158 4.08 -11.58 16.60
CA HIS A 158 5.08 -12.44 15.98
C HIS A 158 4.45 -13.76 15.47
N PRO A 159 5.02 -14.37 14.41
CA PRO A 159 4.68 -15.74 14.02
C PRO A 159 4.97 -16.74 15.16
N GLY A 160 4.16 -17.79 15.29
CA GLY A 160 4.40 -18.90 16.24
C GLY A 160 3.68 -18.81 17.59
N MET A 161 2.88 -17.77 17.85
CA MET A 161 2.10 -17.61 19.10
C MET A 161 0.93 -18.60 19.27
N TYR A 162 0.92 -19.70 18.50
CA TYR A 162 -0.13 -20.71 18.55
C TYR A 162 0.15 -21.77 19.62
N SER A 163 1.43 -21.97 20.02
CA SER A 163 1.81 -23.00 20.98
C SER A 163 1.98 -22.44 22.39
N ARG A 164 1.69 -23.28 23.39
CA ARG A 164 1.77 -22.95 24.80
C ARG A 164 3.21 -22.68 25.24
N GLU A 165 4.14 -23.46 24.74
CA GLU A 165 5.57 -23.40 25.07
C GLU A 165 6.15 -22.04 24.69
N VAL A 166 5.81 -21.56 23.49
CA VAL A 166 6.23 -20.24 22.99
C VAL A 166 5.64 -19.10 23.84
N LEU A 167 4.43 -19.26 24.35
CA LEU A 167 3.80 -18.25 25.20
C LEU A 167 4.43 -18.18 26.60
N VAL A 168 4.85 -19.31 27.16
CA VAL A 168 5.53 -19.35 28.47
C VAL A 168 6.88 -18.62 28.40
N GLU A 169 7.72 -18.94 27.42
CA GLU A 169 9.02 -18.27 27.21
C GLU A 169 8.83 -16.74 27.04
N ARG A 170 7.78 -16.35 26.33
CA ARG A 170 7.46 -14.92 26.12
C ARG A 170 6.96 -14.22 27.35
N LEU A 171 6.20 -14.92 28.18
CA LEU A 171 5.67 -14.36 29.42
C LEU A 171 6.82 -13.92 30.34
N GLU A 172 7.84 -14.77 30.49
CA GLU A 172 9.04 -14.45 31.27
C GLU A 172 9.75 -13.20 30.72
N ALA A 173 9.98 -13.15 29.41
CA ALA A 173 10.59 -12.00 28.75
C ALA A 173 9.72 -10.72 28.82
N ALA A 174 8.38 -10.86 28.81
CA ALA A 174 7.47 -9.74 28.94
C ALA A 174 7.47 -9.18 30.36
N ILE A 175 7.44 -10.04 31.38
CA ILE A 175 7.49 -9.65 32.79
C ILE A 175 8.76 -8.84 33.07
N ALA A 176 9.93 -9.34 32.66
CA ALA A 176 11.20 -8.63 32.81
C ALA A 176 11.14 -7.20 32.22
N ARG A 177 10.61 -7.06 31.00
CA ARG A 177 10.50 -5.77 30.31
C ARG A 177 9.57 -4.76 30.97
N VAL A 178 8.45 -5.22 31.54
CA VAL A 178 7.50 -4.29 32.17
C VAL A 178 7.95 -3.92 33.58
N GLN A 179 8.70 -4.79 34.28
CA GLN A 179 9.30 -4.49 35.58
C GLN A 179 10.43 -3.45 35.50
N GLU A 180 11.13 -3.33 34.37
CA GLU A 180 12.13 -2.29 34.13
C GLU A 180 11.54 -0.89 33.80
N GLY A 181 10.22 -0.80 33.57
CA GLY A 181 9.53 0.45 33.18
C GLY A 181 9.07 1.32 34.36
N ALA A 182 8.72 2.58 34.08
CA ALA A 182 8.39 3.62 35.07
C ALA A 182 7.08 3.42 35.86
N ALA A 183 6.37 2.30 35.69
CA ALA A 183 5.13 2.01 36.42
C ALA A 183 5.15 0.56 36.95
N PRO A 184 5.68 0.31 38.16
CA PRO A 184 5.64 -1.01 38.78
C PRO A 184 4.18 -1.40 39.07
N PHE A 185 3.76 -2.57 38.58
CA PHE A 185 2.48 -3.17 38.91
C PHE A 185 2.70 -4.48 39.66
N LYS A 186 1.74 -4.88 40.49
CA LYS A 186 1.80 -6.15 41.21
C LYS A 186 1.57 -7.30 40.23
N LEU A 187 2.54 -8.21 40.12
CA LEU A 187 2.38 -9.40 39.29
C LEU A 187 1.24 -10.28 39.82
N PRO A 188 0.36 -10.77 38.93
CA PRO A 188 -0.64 -11.76 39.32
C PRO A 188 0.00 -13.09 39.77
N PRO A 189 -0.70 -13.90 40.58
CA PRO A 189 -0.19 -15.21 41.00
C PRO A 189 0.15 -16.13 39.82
N PRO A 190 1.19 -17.00 39.92
CA PRO A 190 1.62 -17.86 38.82
C PRO A 190 0.50 -18.72 38.22
N ARG A 191 -0.40 -19.23 39.06
CA ARG A 191 -1.56 -20.02 38.62
C ARG A 191 -2.50 -19.22 37.69
N ARG A 192 -2.67 -17.92 37.94
CA ARG A 192 -3.50 -17.04 37.10
C ARG A 192 -2.85 -16.79 35.74
N LEU A 193 -1.53 -16.60 35.74
CA LEU A 193 -0.76 -16.44 34.51
C LEU A 193 -0.79 -17.71 33.65
N GLN A 194 -0.65 -18.89 34.26
CA GLN A 194 -0.79 -20.17 33.55
C GLN A 194 -2.20 -20.34 32.97
N LEU A 195 -3.23 -20.07 33.77
CA LEU A 195 -4.62 -20.13 33.32
C LEU A 195 -4.88 -19.17 32.14
N TRP A 196 -4.29 -17.98 32.15
CA TRP A 196 -4.37 -17.04 31.03
C TRP A 196 -3.82 -17.63 29.73
N LEU A 197 -2.64 -18.25 29.78
CA LEU A 197 -2.03 -18.85 28.59
C LEU A 197 -2.85 -20.06 28.10
N ASP A 198 -3.31 -20.90 29.02
CA ASP A 198 -4.09 -22.10 28.70
C ASP A 198 -5.41 -21.73 28.02
N LEU A 199 -6.16 -20.79 28.58
CA LEU A 199 -7.43 -20.32 28.00
C LEU A 199 -7.22 -19.56 26.69
N ALA A 200 -6.14 -18.77 26.57
CA ALA A 200 -5.80 -18.09 25.32
C ALA A 200 -5.47 -19.08 24.19
N CYS A 201 -4.84 -20.23 24.50
CA CYS A 201 -4.61 -21.32 23.55
C CYS A 201 -5.91 -22.03 23.18
N GLN A 202 -6.76 -22.36 24.15
CA GLN A 202 -8.03 -23.04 23.91
C GLN A 202 -9.00 -22.22 23.05
N LEU A 203 -9.00 -20.90 23.20
CA LEU A 203 -9.86 -20.02 22.40
C LEU A 203 -9.41 -19.85 20.95
N GLN A 204 -8.23 -20.28 20.56
CA GLN A 204 -7.76 -20.08 19.19
C GLN A 204 -8.71 -20.73 18.19
N ARG A 205 -9.03 -20.01 17.12
CA ARG A 205 -9.99 -20.39 16.06
C ARG A 205 -11.45 -20.47 16.50
N PHE A 206 -11.76 -20.34 17.79
CA PHE A 206 -13.15 -20.27 18.24
C PHE A 206 -13.84 -19.04 17.60
N PRO A 207 -15.10 -19.15 17.13
CA PRO A 207 -15.83 -18.01 16.60
C PRO A 207 -16.00 -16.93 17.66
N ARG A 208 -15.77 -15.66 17.30
CA ARG A 208 -15.87 -14.52 18.23
C ARG A 208 -17.11 -13.68 17.99
N HIS A 209 -17.35 -13.30 16.74
CA HIS A 209 -18.54 -12.55 16.31
C HIS A 209 -18.69 -12.65 14.79
N LEU A 210 -19.89 -12.35 14.30
CA LEU A 210 -20.14 -12.09 12.89
C LEU A 210 -19.72 -10.67 12.56
N SER A 211 -19.01 -10.51 11.46
CA SER A 211 -18.66 -9.23 10.86
C SER A 211 -19.23 -9.17 9.45
N GLN A 212 -19.20 -7.99 8.83
CA GLN A 212 -19.64 -7.81 7.45
C GLN A 212 -18.49 -8.13 6.50
N HIS A 213 -18.77 -8.85 5.41
CA HIS A 213 -17.82 -8.97 4.31
C HIS A 213 -17.57 -7.60 3.70
N VAL A 214 -16.33 -7.38 3.27
CA VAL A 214 -15.89 -6.05 2.83
C VAL A 214 -16.55 -5.59 1.53
N GLY A 215 -17.16 -6.49 0.76
CA GLY A 215 -17.84 -6.12 -0.49
C GLY A 215 -18.79 -7.17 -1.06
N GLY A 216 -19.01 -8.28 -0.37
CA GLY A 216 -19.67 -9.44 -0.95
C GLY A 216 -21.17 -9.31 -0.84
N PHE A 217 -21.86 -9.33 -1.97
CA PHE A 217 -23.31 -9.28 -2.05
C PHE A 217 -23.86 -10.60 -2.57
N VAL A 218 -24.95 -11.03 -1.94
CA VAL A 218 -25.80 -12.10 -2.46
C VAL A 218 -27.05 -11.47 -3.03
N LEU A 219 -27.41 -11.91 -4.23
CA LEU A 219 -28.60 -11.47 -4.96
C LEU A 219 -29.45 -12.68 -5.28
N THR A 220 -30.73 -12.61 -4.95
CA THR A 220 -31.69 -13.72 -5.13
C THR A 220 -32.92 -13.26 -5.90
N GLN A 221 -33.58 -14.19 -6.59
CA GLN A 221 -34.81 -13.89 -7.32
C GLN A 221 -36.01 -13.67 -6.37
N GLY A 222 -36.10 -14.50 -5.32
CA GLY A 222 -37.10 -14.39 -4.26
C GLY A 222 -36.54 -13.82 -2.95
N PRO A 223 -37.34 -13.70 -1.89
CA PRO A 223 -36.88 -13.15 -0.61
C PRO A 223 -35.76 -13.98 0.03
N LEU A 224 -34.67 -13.33 0.42
CA LEU A 224 -33.52 -13.93 1.12
C LEU A 224 -33.91 -14.65 2.40
N THR A 225 -34.93 -14.13 3.11
CA THR A 225 -35.46 -14.70 4.35
C THR A 225 -36.06 -16.10 4.20
N ARG A 226 -36.28 -16.57 2.96
CA ARG A 226 -36.65 -17.98 2.70
C ARG A 226 -35.45 -18.93 2.74
N LEU A 227 -34.23 -18.40 2.62
CA LEU A 227 -32.99 -19.17 2.57
C LEU A 227 -32.18 -18.99 3.86
N VAL A 228 -31.99 -17.74 4.29
CA VAL A 228 -31.10 -17.39 5.40
C VAL A 228 -31.67 -16.22 6.20
N PRO A 229 -31.53 -16.20 7.54
CA PRO A 229 -31.86 -15.03 8.34
C PRO A 229 -31.08 -13.78 7.89
N VAL A 230 -31.79 -12.66 7.81
CA VAL A 230 -31.23 -11.35 7.44
C VAL A 230 -31.31 -10.43 8.64
N GLU A 231 -30.21 -9.78 8.97
CA GLU A 231 -30.12 -8.80 10.05
C GLU A 231 -29.72 -7.42 9.53
N ASN A 232 -30.04 -6.37 10.29
CA ASN A 232 -29.51 -5.05 10.00
C ASN A 232 -28.02 -5.03 10.32
N ALA A 233 -27.23 -4.50 9.40
CA ALA A 233 -25.81 -4.34 9.63
C ALA A 233 -25.54 -3.17 10.61
N SER A 234 -24.34 -3.12 11.20
CA SER A 234 -23.95 -2.02 12.10
C SER A 234 -23.91 -0.66 11.40
N MET A 235 -23.66 -0.65 10.08
CA MET A 235 -23.76 0.55 9.26
C MET A 235 -25.23 0.77 8.88
N LYS A 236 -25.67 2.02 9.02
CA LYS A 236 -27.04 2.43 8.69
C LYS A 236 -27.39 2.01 7.26
N ASP A 237 -28.64 1.60 7.06
CA ASP A 237 -29.21 1.27 5.75
C ASP A 237 -28.50 0.12 5.01
N ARG A 238 -27.90 -0.82 5.76
CA ARG A 238 -27.35 -2.06 5.22
C ARG A 238 -27.98 -3.30 5.85
N SER A 239 -28.04 -4.37 5.08
CA SER A 239 -28.50 -5.69 5.49
C SER A 239 -27.39 -6.72 5.32
N VAL A 240 -27.24 -7.64 6.27
CA VAL A 240 -26.24 -8.73 6.24
C VAL A 240 -26.92 -10.08 6.50
N ILE A 241 -26.45 -11.14 5.85
CA ILE A 241 -26.87 -12.53 6.08
C ILE A 241 -25.88 -13.22 7.03
N GLN A 242 -26.31 -14.28 7.71
CA GLN A 242 -25.46 -14.99 8.68
C GLN A 242 -24.45 -15.97 8.03
N TRP A 243 -24.59 -16.23 6.73
CA TRP A 243 -23.70 -17.12 5.97
C TRP A 243 -22.45 -16.41 5.48
N ASP A 244 -21.32 -17.09 5.60
CA ASP A 244 -20.05 -16.63 5.06
C ASP A 244 -19.82 -17.11 3.62
N LYS A 245 -18.63 -16.86 3.09
CA LYS A 245 -18.28 -17.27 1.72
C LYS A 245 -18.39 -18.78 1.53
N ASP A 246 -17.86 -19.56 2.47
CA ASP A 246 -17.78 -21.02 2.32
C ASP A 246 -19.20 -21.63 2.36
N ASP A 247 -20.09 -21.05 3.17
CA ASP A 247 -21.51 -21.41 3.21
C ASP A 247 -22.22 -21.13 1.88
N LEU A 248 -21.95 -19.99 1.25
CA LEU A 248 -22.55 -19.61 -0.03
C LEU A 248 -22.08 -20.48 -1.19
N ASP A 249 -20.78 -20.78 -1.20
CA ASP A 249 -20.19 -21.70 -2.18
C ASP A 249 -20.81 -23.09 -2.03
N ALA A 250 -21.07 -23.56 -0.80
CA ALA A 250 -21.72 -24.85 -0.54
C ALA A 250 -23.18 -24.93 -1.01
N VAL A 251 -23.91 -23.81 -0.99
CA VAL A 251 -25.32 -23.73 -1.44
C VAL A 251 -25.41 -23.38 -2.94
N GLY A 252 -24.30 -23.02 -3.59
CA GLY A 252 -24.27 -22.62 -4.99
C GLY A 252 -24.90 -21.25 -5.24
N LEU A 253 -24.84 -20.34 -4.27
CA LEU A 253 -25.36 -18.98 -4.43
C LEU A 253 -24.33 -18.07 -5.10
N LEU A 254 -24.77 -17.39 -6.15
CA LEU A 254 -23.97 -16.39 -6.85
C LEU A 254 -23.71 -15.16 -5.96
N LYS A 255 -22.44 -14.76 -5.88
CA LYS A 255 -22.02 -13.53 -5.21
C LYS A 255 -21.47 -12.49 -6.18
N VAL A 256 -21.70 -11.23 -5.88
CA VAL A 256 -21.10 -10.08 -6.58
C VAL A 256 -20.25 -9.31 -5.59
N ASP A 257 -18.97 -9.10 -5.92
CA ASP A 257 -18.03 -8.40 -5.03
C ASP A 257 -17.89 -6.91 -5.44
N VAL A 258 -18.45 -6.03 -4.60
CA VAL A 258 -18.33 -4.56 -4.66
C VAL A 258 -17.18 -4.13 -3.75
N LEU A 259 -15.97 -4.10 -4.30
CA LEU A 259 -14.75 -3.90 -3.53
C LEU A 259 -14.38 -2.42 -3.45
N ALA A 260 -13.53 -2.06 -2.49
CA ALA A 260 -13.03 -0.70 -2.33
C ALA A 260 -11.53 -0.65 -2.58
N LEU A 261 -11.11 0.31 -3.41
CA LEU A 261 -9.70 0.61 -3.63
C LEU A 261 -9.44 2.09 -3.37
N GLY A 262 -8.63 2.39 -2.34
CA GLY A 262 -8.35 3.77 -1.93
C GLY A 262 -7.57 4.56 -2.99
N MET A 263 -6.71 3.90 -3.76
CA MET A 263 -5.96 4.54 -4.85
C MET A 263 -6.89 5.09 -5.95
N LEU A 264 -8.03 4.46 -6.24
CA LEU A 264 -9.01 5.02 -7.18
C LEU A 264 -9.58 6.35 -6.67
N SER A 265 -9.78 6.49 -5.35
CA SER A 265 -10.22 7.76 -4.76
C SER A 265 -9.14 8.85 -4.89
N ALA A 266 -7.87 8.48 -4.67
CA ALA A 266 -6.74 9.40 -4.86
C ALA A 266 -6.58 9.83 -6.32
N ILE A 267 -6.66 8.89 -7.27
CA ILE A 267 -6.58 9.20 -8.71
C ILE A 267 -7.71 10.13 -9.13
N ARG A 268 -8.96 9.84 -8.75
CA ARG A 268 -10.10 10.71 -9.08
C ARG A 268 -9.94 12.11 -8.51
N ARG A 269 -9.51 12.23 -7.24
CA ARG A 269 -9.24 13.54 -6.62
C ARG A 269 -8.13 14.28 -7.36
N CYS A 270 -7.05 13.59 -7.72
CA CYS A 270 -5.94 14.18 -8.47
C CYS A 270 -6.40 14.71 -9.82
N LEU A 271 -7.11 13.90 -10.61
CA LEU A 271 -7.68 14.29 -11.90
C LEU A 271 -8.64 15.48 -11.77
N GLY A 272 -9.46 15.50 -10.71
CA GLY A 272 -10.33 16.64 -10.40
C GLY A 272 -9.56 17.93 -10.11
N LEU A 273 -8.49 17.83 -9.32
CA LEU A 273 -7.60 18.97 -9.03
C LEU A 273 -6.87 19.47 -10.27
N ILE A 274 -6.37 18.55 -11.12
CA ILE A 274 -5.75 18.90 -12.41
C ILE A 274 -6.78 19.60 -13.30
N SER A 275 -8.00 19.07 -13.38
CA SER A 275 -9.06 19.65 -14.20
C SER A 275 -9.38 21.09 -13.79
N GLN A 276 -9.47 21.33 -12.48
CA GLN A 276 -9.70 22.66 -11.92
C GLN A 276 -8.52 23.61 -12.18
N TRP A 277 -7.29 23.14 -11.94
CA TRP A 277 -6.09 23.98 -12.06
C TRP A 277 -5.71 24.31 -13.50
N ARG A 278 -5.78 23.32 -14.40
CA ARG A 278 -5.45 23.46 -15.82
C ARG A 278 -6.61 23.98 -16.67
N GLY A 279 -7.82 24.06 -16.10
CA GLY A 279 -9.02 24.56 -16.78
C GLY A 279 -9.55 23.64 -17.89
N LYS A 280 -9.13 22.38 -17.93
CA LYS A 280 -9.56 21.39 -18.93
C LYS A 280 -9.96 20.10 -18.22
N PRO A 281 -11.15 19.53 -18.49
CA PRO A 281 -11.53 18.23 -17.93
C PRO A 281 -10.48 17.17 -18.27
N MET A 282 -10.05 16.42 -17.26
CA MET A 282 -9.09 15.35 -17.40
C MET A 282 -9.65 14.06 -16.77
N GLY A 283 -9.71 13.01 -17.57
CA GLY A 283 -10.04 11.65 -17.17
C GLY A 283 -8.84 10.72 -17.24
N MET A 284 -9.01 9.49 -16.72
CA MET A 284 -7.95 8.48 -16.78
C MET A 284 -7.62 8.06 -18.22
N HIS A 285 -8.56 8.18 -19.16
CA HIS A 285 -8.35 7.85 -20.57
C HIS A 285 -7.52 8.89 -21.34
N ASP A 286 -7.35 10.10 -20.78
CA ASP A 286 -6.51 11.15 -21.36
C ASP A 286 -5.03 10.95 -21.03
N ILE A 287 -4.70 10.03 -20.11
CA ILE A 287 -3.33 9.71 -19.76
C ILE A 287 -2.73 8.85 -20.89
N PRO A 288 -1.57 9.24 -21.46
CA PRO A 288 -0.87 8.44 -22.46
C PRO A 288 -0.60 7.02 -21.98
N SER A 289 -0.59 6.03 -22.88
CA SER A 289 -0.40 4.64 -22.47
C SER A 289 1.01 4.34 -21.96
N GLU A 290 2.03 4.99 -22.53
CA GLU A 290 3.44 4.81 -22.17
C GLU A 290 4.21 6.13 -22.36
N ASP A 291 5.15 6.42 -21.45
CA ASP A 291 5.98 7.62 -21.52
C ASP A 291 7.38 7.33 -20.93
N PRO A 292 8.48 7.54 -21.69
CA PRO A 292 9.83 7.25 -21.23
C PRO A 292 10.25 7.98 -19.94
N ALA A 293 9.76 9.20 -19.69
CA ALA A 293 10.08 9.97 -18.50
C ALA A 293 9.47 9.33 -17.24
N VAL A 294 8.28 8.74 -17.36
CA VAL A 294 7.64 7.98 -16.28
C VAL A 294 8.45 6.73 -15.96
N TYR A 295 8.90 5.97 -16.97
CA TYR A 295 9.78 4.82 -16.76
C TYR A 295 11.13 5.21 -16.17
N ALA A 296 11.70 6.35 -16.56
CA ALA A 296 12.92 6.88 -15.95
C ALA A 296 12.74 7.20 -14.45
N MET A 297 11.59 7.75 -14.06
CA MET A 297 11.23 7.94 -12.64
C MET A 297 11.14 6.61 -11.90
N ILE A 298 10.44 5.63 -12.49
CA ILE A 298 10.27 4.30 -11.92
C ILE A 298 11.63 3.62 -11.75
N CYS A 299 12.51 3.66 -12.75
CA CYS A 299 13.86 3.11 -12.70
C CYS A 299 14.65 3.68 -11.52
N ARG A 300 14.54 4.98 -11.21
CA ARG A 300 15.19 5.64 -10.07
C ARG A 300 14.58 5.25 -8.70
N ALA A 301 13.60 4.35 -8.68
CA ALA A 301 12.81 3.98 -7.52
C ALA A 301 12.10 5.17 -6.86
N ASP A 302 11.74 6.19 -7.65
CA ASP A 302 11.05 7.37 -7.15
C ASP A 302 9.53 7.15 -7.09
N THR A 303 9.13 6.19 -6.26
CA THR A 303 7.76 5.64 -6.24
C THR A 303 7.06 5.78 -4.88
N VAL A 304 7.51 6.71 -4.02
CA VAL A 304 6.81 7.06 -2.78
C VAL A 304 5.37 7.51 -3.11
N GLY A 305 4.38 6.87 -2.48
CA GLY A 305 2.95 7.15 -2.66
C GLY A 305 2.32 6.53 -3.92
N VAL A 306 3.10 5.89 -4.79
CA VAL A 306 2.62 5.23 -6.01
C VAL A 306 1.98 3.88 -5.67
N PHE A 307 0.98 3.47 -6.43
CA PHE A 307 0.30 2.20 -6.21
C PHE A 307 1.22 0.98 -6.38
N GLN A 308 1.14 0.00 -5.47
CA GLN A 308 1.81 -1.32 -5.47
C GLN A 308 3.36 -1.34 -5.43
N ILE A 309 4.05 -0.45 -6.15
CA ILE A 309 5.52 -0.46 -6.29
C ILE A 309 6.23 0.52 -5.33
N GLU A 310 5.57 0.90 -4.23
CA GLU A 310 6.10 1.81 -3.21
C GLU A 310 6.76 1.09 -2.02
N SER A 311 6.61 -0.24 -1.90
CA SER A 311 7.25 -0.97 -0.79
C SER A 311 8.77 -1.03 -0.98
N ARG A 312 9.53 -1.18 0.12
CA ARG A 312 11.01 -1.24 0.05
C ARG A 312 11.55 -2.33 -0.86
N ALA A 313 10.94 -3.51 -0.82
CA ALA A 313 11.37 -4.62 -1.67
C ALA A 313 11.16 -4.28 -3.16
N GLN A 314 10.01 -3.65 -3.49
CA GLN A 314 9.70 -3.16 -4.84
C GLN A 314 10.68 -2.07 -5.26
N MET A 315 10.83 -1.01 -4.46
CA MET A 315 11.79 0.07 -4.72
C MET A 315 13.23 -0.41 -4.90
N SER A 316 13.65 -1.48 -4.22
CA SER A 316 14.97 -2.08 -4.42
C SER A 316 15.09 -2.93 -5.70
N MET A 317 13.97 -3.40 -6.24
CA MET A 317 13.91 -4.18 -7.46
C MET A 317 13.87 -3.28 -8.70
N LEU A 318 13.18 -2.14 -8.65
CA LEU A 318 13.01 -1.24 -9.79
C LEU A 318 14.32 -0.84 -10.51
N PRO A 319 15.41 -0.42 -9.82
CA PRO A 319 16.68 -0.12 -10.48
C PRO A 319 17.34 -1.30 -11.17
N ARG A 320 17.05 -2.52 -10.70
CA ARG A 320 17.59 -3.77 -11.23
C ARG A 320 16.77 -4.28 -12.40
N LEU A 321 15.44 -4.16 -12.31
CA LEU A 321 14.51 -4.51 -13.36
C LEU A 321 14.63 -3.57 -14.56
N ARG A 322 14.77 -2.26 -14.30
CA ARG A 322 14.74 -1.17 -15.29
C ARG A 322 13.55 -1.31 -16.24
N PRO A 323 12.31 -1.08 -15.74
CA PRO A 323 11.11 -1.10 -16.56
C PRO A 323 11.19 -0.08 -17.69
N GLU A 324 10.84 -0.50 -18.90
CA GLU A 324 10.78 0.34 -20.11
C GLU A 324 9.43 0.22 -20.82
N THR A 325 8.66 -0.82 -20.50
CA THR A 325 7.33 -1.09 -21.07
C THR A 325 6.28 -1.33 -20.00
N PHE A 326 5.02 -1.23 -20.36
CA PHE A 326 3.88 -1.54 -19.50
C PHE A 326 3.96 -2.97 -18.97
N TYR A 327 4.34 -3.92 -19.81
CA TYR A 327 4.44 -5.33 -19.42
C TYR A 327 5.50 -5.56 -18.33
N ASP A 328 6.54 -4.73 -18.26
CA ASP A 328 7.52 -4.79 -17.17
C ASP A 328 6.89 -4.46 -15.82
N LEU A 329 5.91 -3.56 -15.78
CA LEU A 329 5.15 -3.24 -14.57
C LEU A 329 4.24 -4.40 -14.16
N VAL A 330 3.68 -5.13 -15.14
CA VAL A 330 2.91 -6.36 -14.89
C VAL A 330 3.80 -7.39 -14.19
N VAL A 331 5.04 -7.54 -14.65
CA VAL A 331 6.02 -8.42 -14.01
C VAL A 331 6.41 -7.92 -12.62
N GLU A 332 6.69 -6.62 -12.44
CA GLU A 332 7.10 -6.05 -11.15
C GLU A 332 6.05 -6.28 -10.04
N VAL A 333 4.77 -6.07 -10.36
CA VAL A 333 3.65 -6.30 -9.44
C VAL A 333 3.55 -7.77 -9.00
N ALA A 334 4.02 -8.71 -9.83
CA ALA A 334 3.96 -10.15 -9.59
C ALA A 334 5.23 -10.72 -8.95
N ILE A 335 6.42 -10.25 -9.34
CA ILE A 335 7.70 -10.91 -9.06
C ILE A 335 8.22 -10.65 -7.65
N VAL A 336 7.96 -9.48 -7.06
CA VAL A 336 8.45 -9.14 -5.72
C VAL A 336 7.47 -9.66 -4.65
N ARG A 337 7.41 -10.98 -4.54
CA ARG A 337 6.53 -11.71 -3.61
C ARG A 337 7.26 -12.90 -2.99
N PRO A 338 6.84 -13.37 -1.80
CA PRO A 338 7.47 -14.51 -1.15
C PRO A 338 7.66 -15.75 -2.03
N GLY A 339 6.70 -16.09 -2.90
CA GLY A 339 6.78 -17.31 -3.73
C GLY A 339 7.83 -17.23 -4.83
N PRO A 340 7.79 -16.24 -5.74
CA PRO A 340 8.87 -16.07 -6.71
C PRO A 340 10.27 -15.90 -6.05
N ILE A 341 10.35 -15.30 -4.86
CA ILE A 341 11.60 -15.20 -4.08
C ILE A 341 12.05 -16.58 -3.58
N GLN A 342 11.16 -17.37 -2.96
CA GLN A 342 11.46 -18.71 -2.44
C GLN A 342 11.70 -19.73 -3.55
N GLY A 343 10.97 -19.62 -4.66
CA GLY A 343 11.13 -20.40 -5.89
C GLY A 343 12.36 -20.01 -6.71
N GLY A 344 13.14 -19.01 -6.26
CA GLY A 344 14.40 -18.62 -6.87
C GLY A 344 14.26 -18.04 -8.28
N MET A 345 13.13 -17.40 -8.60
CA MET A 345 12.77 -16.98 -9.96
C MET A 345 13.29 -15.59 -10.33
N VAL A 346 13.49 -14.73 -9.32
CA VAL A 346 13.89 -13.32 -9.49
C VAL A 346 15.24 -13.19 -10.22
N HIS A 347 16.27 -13.89 -9.75
CA HIS A 347 17.61 -13.82 -10.33
C HIS A 347 17.69 -14.39 -11.75
N PRO A 348 17.11 -15.58 -12.05
CA PRO A 348 17.00 -16.09 -13.42
C PRO A 348 16.32 -15.09 -14.36
N TYR A 349 15.20 -14.48 -13.94
CA TYR A 349 14.48 -13.53 -14.79
C TYR A 349 15.32 -12.30 -15.10
N LEU A 350 15.94 -11.67 -14.08
CA LEU A 350 16.82 -10.52 -14.27
C LEU A 350 18.01 -10.84 -15.19
N LYS A 351 18.62 -12.02 -15.02
CA LYS A 351 19.73 -12.47 -15.88
C LYS A 351 19.27 -12.68 -17.32
N ALA A 352 18.15 -13.36 -17.53
CA ALA A 352 17.61 -13.62 -18.87
C ALA A 352 17.23 -12.32 -19.59
N ARG A 353 16.60 -11.38 -18.88
CA ARG A 353 16.29 -10.03 -19.37
C ARG A 353 17.55 -9.25 -19.75
N ALA A 354 18.58 -9.25 -18.89
CA ALA A 354 19.83 -8.56 -19.17
C ALA A 354 20.56 -9.14 -20.40
N LEU A 355 20.58 -10.47 -20.54
CA LEU A 355 21.11 -11.14 -21.72
C LEU A 355 20.32 -10.79 -22.99
N HIS A 356 18.99 -10.76 -22.90
CA HIS A 356 18.13 -10.36 -24.01
C HIS A 356 18.40 -8.91 -24.45
N LYS A 357 18.55 -7.98 -23.50
CA LYS A 357 18.92 -6.58 -23.80
C LYS A 357 20.33 -6.44 -24.40
N ALA A 358 21.26 -7.32 -24.05
CA ALA A 358 22.61 -7.31 -24.60
C ALA A 358 22.72 -7.96 -25.99
N SER A 359 21.67 -8.67 -26.44
CA SER A 359 21.62 -9.28 -27.77
C SER A 359 21.37 -8.21 -28.84
N ALA A 360 22.10 -8.31 -29.96
CA ALA A 360 21.89 -7.44 -31.13
C ALA A 360 20.60 -7.75 -31.91
N ASP A 361 19.96 -8.88 -31.60
CA ASP A 361 18.69 -9.31 -32.17
C ASP A 361 17.56 -9.16 -31.11
N PRO A 362 16.66 -8.17 -31.24
CA PRO A 362 15.52 -7.98 -30.35
C PRO A 362 14.49 -9.12 -30.36
N GLU A 363 14.49 -9.98 -31.39
CA GLU A 363 13.65 -11.18 -31.46
C GLU A 363 14.38 -12.44 -30.97
N GLY A 364 15.68 -12.33 -30.71
CA GLY A 364 16.64 -13.41 -30.49
C GLY A 364 16.66 -14.00 -29.08
N LEU A 365 15.52 -14.08 -28.38
CA LEU A 365 15.45 -14.95 -27.21
C LEU A 365 15.46 -16.41 -27.69
N VAL A 366 16.66 -17.00 -27.79
CA VAL A 366 16.80 -18.43 -28.05
C VAL A 366 16.36 -19.18 -26.80
N LEU A 367 15.07 -19.48 -26.74
CA LEU A 367 14.54 -20.42 -25.76
C LEU A 367 15.11 -21.80 -26.05
N GLU A 368 15.48 -22.52 -24.99
CA GLU A 368 15.94 -23.92 -25.07
C GLU A 368 14.94 -24.79 -25.85
N TYR A 369 13.64 -24.46 -25.75
CA TYR A 369 12.55 -25.11 -26.48
C TYR A 369 11.63 -24.07 -27.16
N PRO A 370 11.66 -23.95 -28.50
CA PRO A 370 10.80 -23.01 -29.25
C PRO A 370 9.31 -23.21 -29.04
N ALA A 371 8.86 -24.45 -28.79
CA ALA A 371 7.47 -24.78 -28.50
C ALA A 371 6.91 -24.07 -27.25
N LEU A 372 7.78 -23.58 -26.34
CA LEU A 372 7.39 -22.82 -25.17
C LEU A 372 7.39 -21.30 -25.38
N LYS A 373 7.70 -20.81 -26.59
CA LYS A 373 7.77 -19.37 -26.90
C LYS A 373 6.47 -18.65 -26.60
N GLU A 374 5.33 -19.27 -26.90
CA GLU A 374 4.01 -18.71 -26.62
C GLU A 374 3.77 -18.45 -25.12
N ALA A 375 4.20 -19.38 -24.27
CA ALA A 375 4.01 -19.29 -22.82
C ALA A 375 5.05 -18.41 -22.13
N LEU A 376 6.33 -18.57 -22.50
CA LEU A 376 7.46 -18.03 -21.74
C LEU A 376 8.21 -16.89 -22.43
N GLY A 377 7.95 -16.59 -23.70
CA GLY A 377 8.66 -15.55 -24.45
C GLY A 377 8.59 -14.18 -23.77
N ARG A 378 7.38 -13.81 -23.31
CA ARG A 378 7.11 -12.53 -22.62
C ARG A 378 7.76 -12.40 -21.24
N THR A 379 8.23 -13.50 -20.65
CA THR A 379 8.94 -13.49 -19.36
C THR A 379 10.36 -14.05 -19.50
N HIS A 380 10.95 -13.93 -20.69
CA HIS A 380 12.33 -14.31 -20.99
C HIS A 380 12.69 -15.75 -20.57
N GLY A 381 11.78 -16.71 -20.76
CA GLY A 381 12.03 -18.12 -20.45
C GLY A 381 11.78 -18.53 -19.00
N VAL A 382 11.35 -17.61 -18.12
CA VAL A 382 11.10 -17.88 -16.70
C VAL A 382 9.59 -17.80 -16.43
N PRO A 383 8.93 -18.85 -15.92
CA PRO A 383 7.52 -18.75 -15.56
C PRO A 383 7.37 -17.79 -14.36
N ILE A 384 6.45 -16.83 -14.44
CA ILE A 384 6.14 -15.86 -13.35
C ILE A 384 4.66 -15.92 -12.96
N PHE A 385 3.79 -16.31 -13.89
CA PHE A 385 2.33 -16.29 -13.68
C PHE A 385 1.70 -17.68 -13.64
N GLN A 386 0.53 -17.78 -12.99
CA GLN A 386 -0.26 -19.01 -12.96
C GLN A 386 -0.70 -19.46 -14.35
N GLU A 387 -1.11 -18.52 -15.20
CA GLU A 387 -1.53 -18.77 -16.58
C GLU A 387 -0.40 -19.40 -17.40
N GLN A 388 0.86 -18.99 -17.18
CA GLN A 388 2.00 -19.60 -17.86
C GLN A 388 2.21 -21.05 -17.44
N VAL A 389 2.01 -21.39 -16.16
CA VAL A 389 2.10 -22.78 -15.70
C VAL A 389 1.06 -23.66 -16.40
N MET A 390 -0.16 -23.15 -16.59
CA MET A 390 -1.20 -23.85 -17.34
C MET A 390 -0.81 -24.01 -18.82
N GLN A 391 -0.35 -22.94 -19.48
CA GLN A 391 0.11 -22.97 -20.88
C GLN A 391 1.25 -23.99 -21.06
N ILE A 392 2.21 -24.04 -20.15
CA ILE A 392 3.33 -24.99 -20.22
C ILE A 392 2.84 -26.42 -20.03
N ALA A 393 1.92 -26.68 -19.09
CA ALA A 393 1.36 -28.02 -18.93
C ALA A 393 0.62 -28.51 -20.19
N MET A 394 -0.10 -27.61 -20.87
CA MET A 394 -0.79 -27.91 -22.11
C MET A 394 0.19 -28.14 -23.27
N LEU A 395 1.12 -27.21 -23.50
CA LEU A 395 2.07 -27.24 -24.62
C LEU A 395 3.15 -28.32 -24.48
N ALA A 396 3.73 -28.46 -23.28
CA ALA A 396 4.86 -29.37 -23.06
C ALA A 396 4.45 -30.76 -22.61
N ALA A 397 3.31 -30.92 -21.94
CA ALA A 397 2.87 -32.21 -21.39
C ALA A 397 1.52 -32.71 -21.94
N ASN A 398 0.93 -32.01 -22.91
CA ASN A 398 -0.38 -32.34 -23.50
C ASN A 398 -1.48 -32.49 -22.43
N PHE A 399 -1.53 -31.57 -21.47
CA PHE A 399 -2.66 -31.48 -20.54
C PHE A 399 -3.90 -30.95 -21.26
N SER A 400 -5.08 -31.44 -20.89
CA SER A 400 -6.32 -30.72 -21.22
C SER A 400 -6.41 -29.40 -20.44
N ALA A 401 -7.29 -28.50 -20.88
CA ALA A 401 -7.52 -27.23 -20.18
C ALA A 401 -7.96 -27.44 -18.72
N GLY A 402 -8.82 -28.44 -18.46
CA GLY A 402 -9.24 -28.76 -17.08
C GLY A 402 -8.16 -29.47 -16.26
N GLU A 403 -7.33 -30.33 -16.85
CA GLU A 403 -6.16 -30.88 -16.15
C GLU A 403 -5.19 -29.76 -15.72
N ALA A 404 -4.98 -28.77 -16.58
CA ALA A 404 -4.11 -27.63 -16.30
C ALA A 404 -4.67 -26.74 -15.17
N ASP A 405 -5.99 -26.49 -15.13
CA ASP A 405 -6.61 -25.77 -14.00
C ASP A 405 -6.60 -26.60 -12.71
N ALA A 406 -6.79 -27.92 -12.79
CA ALA A 406 -6.70 -28.80 -11.62
C ALA A 406 -5.29 -28.78 -11.01
N LEU A 407 -4.24 -28.74 -11.83
CA LEU A 407 -2.86 -28.49 -11.39
C LEU A 407 -2.77 -27.15 -10.64
N ARG A 408 -3.24 -26.06 -11.23
CA ARG A 408 -3.26 -24.71 -10.63
C ARG A 408 -4.00 -24.66 -9.28
N ARG A 409 -5.16 -25.29 -9.16
CA ARG A 409 -5.92 -25.34 -7.88
C ARG A 409 -5.18 -26.11 -6.80
N SER A 410 -4.54 -27.22 -7.19
CA SER A 410 -3.70 -28.01 -6.28
C SER A 410 -2.51 -27.21 -5.75
N MET A 411 -1.98 -26.30 -6.56
CA MET A 411 -0.96 -25.35 -6.15
C MET A 411 -1.51 -24.41 -5.07
N ALA A 412 -2.65 -23.74 -5.29
CA ALA A 412 -3.23 -22.79 -4.33
C ALA A 412 -3.67 -23.43 -2.99
N ALA A 413 -4.07 -24.70 -3.00
CA ALA A 413 -4.54 -25.42 -1.81
C ALA A 413 -3.43 -26.03 -0.93
N TRP A 414 -2.15 -25.78 -1.25
CA TRP A 414 -1.00 -26.45 -0.62
C TRP A 414 -1.02 -26.38 0.91
N LYS A 415 -1.38 -25.23 1.50
CA LYS A 415 -1.46 -25.04 2.96
C LYS A 415 -2.38 -26.02 3.71
N ARG A 416 -3.37 -26.62 3.04
CA ARG A 416 -4.37 -27.48 3.71
C ARG A 416 -4.17 -28.98 3.47
N LYS A 417 -3.62 -29.43 2.33
CA LYS A 417 -3.62 -30.86 1.94
C LYS A 417 -2.44 -31.39 1.09
N GLY A 418 -1.38 -30.62 0.80
CA GLY A 418 -0.14 -31.15 0.16
C GLY A 418 -0.35 -31.89 -1.17
N GLY A 419 -0.81 -31.23 -2.24
CA GLY A 419 -1.37 -31.90 -3.42
C GLY A 419 -0.63 -31.75 -4.76
N VAL A 420 0.45 -30.97 -4.91
CA VAL A 420 1.04 -30.72 -6.24
C VAL A 420 1.79 -31.94 -6.80
N HIS A 421 2.43 -32.73 -5.92
CA HIS A 421 3.19 -33.94 -6.30
C HIS A 421 2.37 -34.97 -7.08
N LYS A 422 1.04 -35.01 -6.92
CA LYS A 422 0.17 -35.94 -7.68
C LYS A 422 0.21 -35.71 -9.20
N PHE A 423 0.58 -34.50 -9.63
CA PHE A 423 0.70 -34.16 -11.04
C PHE A 423 2.14 -34.28 -11.56
N GLN A 424 3.13 -34.55 -10.69
CA GLN A 424 4.55 -34.59 -11.06
C GLN A 424 4.81 -35.63 -12.15
N GLN A 425 4.35 -36.87 -11.94
CA GLN A 425 4.54 -37.95 -12.91
C GLN A 425 3.87 -37.64 -14.25
N ARG A 426 2.66 -37.06 -14.22
CA ARG A 426 1.90 -36.72 -15.43
C ARG A 426 2.53 -35.57 -16.21
N LEU A 427 3.05 -34.56 -15.51
CA LEU A 427 3.71 -33.40 -16.12
C LEU A 427 5.09 -33.78 -16.66
N VAL A 428 5.99 -34.28 -15.80
CA VAL A 428 7.36 -34.65 -16.19
C VAL A 428 7.34 -35.77 -17.22
N GLY A 429 6.51 -36.80 -17.03
CA GLY A 429 6.36 -37.88 -18.00
C GLY A 429 5.80 -37.43 -19.34
N GLY A 430 4.90 -36.44 -19.36
CA GLY A 430 4.41 -35.81 -20.59
C GLY A 430 5.51 -35.04 -21.32
N MET A 431 6.29 -34.26 -20.58
CA MET A 431 7.43 -33.51 -21.13
C MET A 431 8.51 -34.42 -21.71
N LEU A 432 8.89 -35.49 -21.00
CA LEU A 432 9.88 -36.44 -21.51
C LEU A 432 9.41 -37.11 -22.82
N LYS A 433 8.13 -37.46 -22.92
CA LYS A 433 7.54 -38.01 -24.16
C LYS A 433 7.58 -37.04 -25.33
N ASN A 434 7.50 -35.75 -25.05
CA ASN A 434 7.53 -34.68 -26.05
C ASN A 434 8.95 -34.16 -26.35
N GLY A 435 10.00 -34.86 -25.89
CA GLY A 435 11.39 -34.57 -26.25
C GLY A 435 12.10 -33.53 -25.38
N TYR A 436 11.54 -33.20 -24.21
CA TYR A 436 12.20 -32.32 -23.24
C TYR A 436 13.18 -33.11 -22.38
N THR A 437 14.31 -32.50 -22.00
CA THR A 437 15.31 -33.14 -21.13
C THR A 437 14.79 -33.34 -19.69
N PRO A 438 15.21 -34.41 -18.99
CA PRO A 438 14.87 -34.63 -17.59
C PRO A 438 15.24 -33.44 -16.70
N GLU A 439 16.42 -32.86 -16.90
CA GLU A 439 16.92 -31.74 -16.12
C GLU A 439 16.04 -30.50 -16.29
N PHE A 440 15.54 -30.26 -17.51
CA PHE A 440 14.62 -29.16 -17.78
C PHE A 440 13.25 -29.39 -17.11
N ALA A 441 12.69 -30.59 -17.28
CA ALA A 441 11.38 -30.94 -16.75
C ALA A 441 11.35 -30.89 -15.21
N GLU A 442 12.38 -31.40 -14.54
CA GLU A 442 12.51 -31.34 -13.08
C GLU A 442 12.72 -29.92 -12.57
N ARG A 443 13.57 -29.12 -13.24
CA ARG A 443 13.78 -27.71 -12.90
C ARG A 443 12.49 -26.92 -13.00
N LEU A 444 11.72 -27.13 -14.07
CA LEU A 444 10.43 -26.49 -14.27
C LEU A 444 9.42 -26.93 -13.23
N PHE A 445 9.35 -28.22 -12.91
CA PHE A 445 8.44 -28.72 -11.87
C PHE A 445 8.77 -28.09 -10.51
N LYS A 446 10.05 -28.00 -10.14
CA LYS A 446 10.50 -27.32 -8.91
C LYS A 446 10.14 -25.83 -8.89
N GLN A 447 10.22 -25.17 -10.04
CA GLN A 447 9.74 -23.80 -10.20
C GLN A 447 8.23 -23.72 -9.95
N ILE A 448 7.44 -24.62 -10.54
CA ILE A 448 5.97 -24.73 -10.36
C ILE A 448 5.60 -25.01 -8.89
N GLU A 449 6.36 -25.86 -8.19
CA GLU A 449 6.15 -26.09 -6.75
C GLU A 449 6.25 -24.76 -5.97
N GLY A 450 7.24 -23.93 -6.28
CA GLY A 450 7.40 -22.60 -5.67
C GLY A 450 6.20 -21.65 -5.85
N PHE A 451 5.32 -21.89 -6.82
CA PHE A 451 4.09 -21.12 -7.02
C PHE A 451 2.96 -21.51 -6.08
N GLY A 452 2.98 -22.70 -5.47
CA GLY A 452 1.85 -23.15 -4.64
C GLY A 452 1.56 -22.24 -3.45
N GLU A 453 2.54 -21.48 -2.98
CA GLU A 453 2.30 -20.52 -1.90
C GLU A 453 1.94 -19.10 -2.38
N TYR A 454 2.39 -18.63 -3.56
CA TYR A 454 2.23 -17.23 -3.99
C TYR A 454 2.16 -16.98 -5.51
N GLY A 455 1.85 -17.99 -6.31
CA GLY A 455 1.65 -17.82 -7.74
C GLY A 455 0.61 -16.73 -8.02
N PHE A 456 0.93 -15.78 -8.88
CA PHE A 456 0.09 -14.61 -9.11
C PHE A 456 -0.59 -14.66 -10.49
N PRO A 457 -1.87 -14.30 -10.61
CA PRO A 457 -2.52 -14.23 -11.91
C PRO A 457 -1.99 -13.08 -12.77
N GLU A 458 -1.67 -13.37 -14.03
CA GLU A 458 -1.20 -12.37 -15.01
C GLU A 458 -2.22 -11.27 -15.24
N SER A 459 -3.46 -11.68 -15.47
CA SER A 459 -4.64 -10.84 -15.65
C SER A 459 -4.90 -9.84 -14.52
N HIS A 460 -4.73 -10.30 -13.29
CA HIS A 460 -4.84 -9.47 -12.11
C HIS A 460 -3.65 -8.52 -12.00
N ALA A 461 -2.43 -8.99 -12.31
CA ALA A 461 -1.23 -8.15 -12.36
C ALA A 461 -1.36 -7.03 -13.40
N ALA A 462 -1.86 -7.35 -14.59
CA ALA A 462 -2.06 -6.38 -15.68
C ALA A 462 -3.08 -5.31 -15.28
N SER A 463 -4.17 -5.71 -14.63
CA SER A 463 -5.17 -4.76 -14.13
C SER A 463 -4.56 -3.79 -13.13
N PHE A 464 -3.76 -4.27 -12.17
CA PHE A 464 -3.13 -3.39 -11.18
C PHE A 464 -2.00 -2.56 -11.78
N ALA A 465 -1.24 -3.09 -12.73
CA ALA A 465 -0.17 -2.36 -13.43
C ALA A 465 -0.67 -1.10 -14.13
N LEU A 466 -1.93 -1.09 -14.61
CA LEU A 466 -2.55 0.12 -15.15
C LEU A 466 -2.63 1.24 -14.11
N LEU A 467 -3.07 0.93 -12.89
CA LEU A 467 -3.12 1.91 -11.80
C LEU A 467 -1.72 2.29 -11.30
N VAL A 468 -0.76 1.36 -11.34
CA VAL A 468 0.65 1.68 -11.10
C VAL A 468 1.10 2.76 -12.07
N TYR A 469 0.95 2.52 -13.37
CA TYR A 469 1.36 3.47 -14.40
C TYR A 469 0.64 4.82 -14.25
N VAL A 470 -0.68 4.82 -14.08
CA VAL A 470 -1.47 6.06 -13.89
C VAL A 470 -0.98 6.84 -12.67
N SER A 471 -0.77 6.18 -11.52
CA SER A 471 -0.26 6.88 -10.33
C SER A 471 1.18 7.39 -10.50
N CYS A 472 2.04 6.67 -11.23
CA CYS A 472 3.37 7.15 -11.60
C CYS A 472 3.31 8.39 -12.49
N TRP A 473 2.44 8.37 -13.51
CA TRP A 473 2.27 9.49 -14.43
C TRP A 473 1.80 10.74 -13.70
N LEU A 474 0.78 10.60 -12.83
CA LEU A 474 0.27 11.70 -12.01
C LEU A 474 1.33 12.25 -11.06
N LYS A 475 2.10 11.39 -10.41
CA LYS A 475 3.21 11.81 -9.54
C LYS A 475 4.26 12.60 -10.32
N TRP A 476 4.63 12.13 -11.52
CA TRP A 476 5.72 12.74 -12.29
C TRP A 476 5.34 14.09 -12.89
N PHE A 477 4.17 14.17 -13.53
CA PHE A 477 3.74 15.35 -14.28
C PHE A 477 2.96 16.37 -13.44
N GLU A 478 2.22 15.90 -12.43
CA GLU A 478 1.37 16.76 -11.59
C GLU A 478 1.61 16.50 -10.07
N PRO A 479 2.87 16.59 -9.59
CA PRO A 479 3.24 16.24 -8.22
C PRO A 479 2.47 17.02 -7.14
N ALA A 480 2.10 18.29 -7.38
CA ALA A 480 1.33 19.08 -6.43
C ALA A 480 -0.11 18.57 -6.29
N CYS A 481 -0.78 18.30 -7.41
CA CYS A 481 -2.11 17.70 -7.45
C CYS A 481 -2.10 16.30 -6.82
N PHE A 482 -1.07 15.51 -7.14
CA PHE A 482 -0.87 14.17 -6.59
C PHE A 482 -0.70 14.20 -5.07
N LEU A 483 0.14 15.09 -4.53
CA LEU A 483 0.31 15.28 -3.08
C LEU A 483 -1.03 15.60 -2.41
N ALA A 484 -1.73 16.64 -2.88
CA ALA A 484 -2.99 17.07 -2.29
C ALA A 484 -4.03 15.93 -2.32
N ALA A 485 -4.13 15.20 -3.43
CA ALA A 485 -5.02 14.06 -3.55
C ALA A 485 -4.67 12.91 -2.61
N MET A 486 -3.38 12.60 -2.45
CA MET A 486 -2.89 11.56 -1.55
C MET A 486 -3.17 11.91 -0.08
N LEU A 487 -2.91 13.15 0.33
CA LEU A 487 -3.24 13.66 1.67
C LEU A 487 -4.75 13.58 1.92
N ASN A 488 -5.55 13.99 0.94
CA ASN A 488 -7.00 13.96 1.03
C ASN A 488 -7.62 12.55 0.99
N SER A 489 -6.81 11.53 0.69
CA SER A 489 -7.23 10.13 0.62
C SER A 489 -6.73 9.30 1.80
N GLN A 490 -6.01 9.90 2.76
CA GLN A 490 -5.53 9.20 3.95
C GLN A 490 -6.70 8.67 4.81
N PRO A 491 -6.56 7.50 5.45
CA PRO A 491 -5.38 6.62 5.45
C PRO A 491 -5.22 5.81 4.14
N LEU A 492 -4.06 5.92 3.48
CA LEU A 492 -3.75 5.25 2.20
C LEU A 492 -2.25 5.01 2.04
N GLY A 493 -1.88 3.87 1.45
CA GLY A 493 -0.51 3.55 1.07
C GLY A 493 0.40 3.18 2.25
N PHE A 494 1.70 3.12 2.00
CA PHE A 494 2.71 2.80 3.01
C PHE A 494 3.24 4.01 3.79
N TYR A 495 3.10 5.21 3.22
CA TYR A 495 3.74 6.43 3.70
C TYR A 495 2.73 7.39 4.34
N GLY A 496 3.12 7.96 5.48
CA GLY A 496 2.30 8.96 6.18
C GLY A 496 2.42 10.36 5.54
N PRO A 497 1.59 11.31 5.99
CA PRO A 497 1.58 12.67 5.48
C PRO A 497 2.94 13.37 5.46
N ALA A 498 3.75 13.20 6.52
CA ALA A 498 5.07 13.82 6.61
C ALA A 498 6.00 13.37 5.47
N GLN A 499 6.06 12.07 5.18
CA GLN A 499 6.92 11.55 4.11
C GLN A 499 6.42 11.97 2.73
N LEU A 500 5.10 11.99 2.49
CA LEU A 500 4.51 12.45 1.23
C LEU A 500 4.83 13.93 0.98
N VAL A 501 4.69 14.78 2.00
CA VAL A 501 5.01 16.22 1.91
C VAL A 501 6.50 16.44 1.64
N GLN A 502 7.38 15.69 2.31
CA GLN A 502 8.82 15.78 2.06
C GLN A 502 9.19 15.32 0.64
N ASP A 503 8.60 14.21 0.16
CA ASP A 503 8.81 13.71 -1.20
C ASP A 503 8.42 14.77 -2.25
N ALA A 504 7.24 15.37 -2.10
CA ALA A 504 6.77 16.42 -2.98
C ALA A 504 7.66 17.68 -2.93
N ARG A 505 8.15 18.07 -1.74
CA ARG A 505 9.13 19.17 -1.61
C ARG A 505 10.43 18.88 -2.38
N ARG A 506 10.92 17.64 -2.36
CA ARG A 506 12.08 17.21 -3.18
C ARG A 506 11.79 17.27 -4.69
N HIS A 507 10.52 17.23 -5.07
CA HIS A 507 10.05 17.44 -6.45
C HIS A 507 9.75 18.91 -6.80
N GLY A 508 10.07 19.86 -5.91
CA GLY A 508 9.85 21.30 -6.14
C GLY A 508 8.44 21.78 -5.81
N VAL A 509 7.61 20.97 -5.13
CA VAL A 509 6.28 21.42 -4.70
C VAL A 509 6.39 22.31 -3.46
N GLN A 510 5.89 23.54 -3.56
CA GLN A 510 5.70 24.41 -2.41
C GLN A 510 4.54 23.89 -1.55
N VAL A 511 4.74 23.78 -0.24
CA VAL A 511 3.69 23.36 0.70
C VAL A 511 3.52 24.41 1.78
N ARG A 512 2.28 24.86 2.00
CA ARG A 512 1.90 25.88 2.98
C ARG A 512 1.13 25.27 4.15
N ALA A 513 1.37 25.79 5.35
CA ALA A 513 0.78 25.29 6.58
C ALA A 513 -0.75 25.42 6.58
N VAL A 514 -1.39 24.66 7.48
CA VAL A 514 -2.80 24.84 7.79
C VAL A 514 -2.98 26.25 8.37
N ASP A 515 -4.00 26.99 7.93
CA ASP A 515 -4.29 28.32 8.44
C ASP A 515 -5.79 28.61 8.31
N VAL A 516 -6.45 29.03 9.39
CA VAL A 516 -7.91 29.24 9.41
C VAL A 516 -8.41 30.33 8.47
N ALA A 517 -7.56 31.28 8.06
CA ALA A 517 -7.94 32.32 7.12
C ALA A 517 -7.89 31.84 5.66
N HIS A 518 -7.17 30.75 5.37
CA HIS A 518 -6.90 30.31 3.99
C HIS A 518 -7.35 28.88 3.70
N SER A 519 -7.10 27.95 4.62
CA SER A 519 -7.34 26.51 4.46
C SER A 519 -8.83 26.18 4.39
N ASP A 520 -9.14 25.22 3.52
CA ASP A 520 -10.42 24.52 3.52
C ASP A 520 -10.33 23.24 4.36
N TRP A 521 -11.39 22.42 4.42
CA TRP A 521 -11.31 21.09 5.04
C TRP A 521 -10.24 20.22 4.36
N ASP A 522 -10.34 20.06 3.04
CA ASP A 522 -9.38 19.31 2.23
C ASP A 522 -8.15 20.17 1.89
N CYS A 523 -7.01 19.52 1.62
CA CYS A 523 -5.84 20.19 1.05
C CYS A 523 -6.18 20.74 -0.34
N THR A 524 -5.81 21.99 -0.60
CA THR A 524 -6.15 22.73 -1.83
C THR A 524 -4.90 23.19 -2.58
N LEU A 525 -5.10 23.72 -3.79
CA LEU A 525 -4.05 24.27 -4.63
C LEU A 525 -4.13 25.80 -4.60
N GLU A 526 -2.98 26.46 -4.48
CA GLU A 526 -2.83 27.91 -4.51
C GLU A 526 -1.76 28.31 -5.53
N ALA A 527 -1.84 29.54 -6.04
CA ALA A 527 -0.78 30.08 -6.88
C ALA A 527 0.56 30.10 -6.13
N PRO A 528 1.68 29.72 -6.79
CA PRO A 528 3.00 29.83 -6.18
C PRO A 528 3.30 31.30 -5.83
N ALA A 529 4.14 31.51 -4.82
CA ALA A 529 4.45 32.85 -4.35
C ALA A 529 5.22 33.64 -5.43
N PRO A 530 4.86 34.92 -5.71
CA PRO A 530 5.60 35.74 -6.67
C PRO A 530 7.05 35.93 -6.22
N GLY A 531 8.01 35.69 -7.13
CA GLY A 531 9.45 35.81 -6.86
C GLY A 531 10.14 34.56 -6.29
N SER A 532 9.44 33.43 -6.10
CA SER A 532 10.13 32.15 -5.90
C SER A 532 10.83 31.74 -7.19
N ALA A 533 12.04 31.17 -7.10
CA ALA A 533 12.79 30.66 -8.27
C ALA A 533 11.97 29.66 -9.14
N ASP A 534 10.90 29.10 -8.58
CA ASP A 534 9.97 28.14 -9.21
C ASP A 534 8.69 28.78 -9.79
N ALA A 535 8.48 30.10 -9.66
CA ALA A 535 7.25 30.76 -10.12
C ALA A 535 7.22 30.96 -11.65
N ASP A 536 8.39 31.15 -12.27
CA ASP A 536 8.52 31.54 -13.69
C ASP A 536 9.41 30.62 -14.53
N ALA A 537 10.06 29.61 -13.92
CA ALA A 537 10.90 28.67 -14.66
C ALA A 537 10.19 27.33 -14.85
N ALA A 538 9.85 26.99 -16.10
CA ALA A 538 9.86 25.58 -16.49
C ALA A 538 11.18 25.01 -15.99
N ASN A 539 11.16 24.02 -15.08
CA ASN A 539 12.39 23.45 -14.56
C ASN A 539 13.19 22.93 -15.78
N PRO A 540 14.33 23.57 -16.14
CA PRO A 540 15.00 23.30 -17.42
C PRO A 540 15.57 21.88 -17.48
N ALA A 541 15.59 21.14 -16.37
CA ALA A 541 15.98 19.74 -16.30
C ALA A 541 14.82 18.74 -16.53
N THR A 542 13.55 19.17 -16.57
CA THR A 542 12.41 18.23 -16.58
C THR A 542 11.28 18.52 -17.57
N ASP A 543 11.33 19.64 -18.31
CA ASP A 543 10.30 20.02 -19.33
C ASP A 543 8.85 20.05 -18.77
N ARG A 544 8.71 20.22 -17.44
CA ARG A 544 7.42 20.14 -16.74
C ARG A 544 6.70 21.48 -16.71
N ALA A 545 5.36 21.40 -16.73
CA ALA A 545 4.50 22.54 -16.49
C ALA A 545 4.69 23.12 -15.07
N PRO A 546 4.50 24.44 -14.89
CA PRO A 546 4.54 25.08 -13.58
C PRO A 546 3.60 24.42 -12.59
N GLN A 547 4.08 24.23 -11.36
CA GLN A 547 3.36 23.54 -10.30
C GLN A 547 2.71 24.54 -9.32
N PRO A 548 1.46 24.32 -8.90
CA PRO A 548 0.85 25.09 -7.82
C PRO A 548 1.51 24.80 -6.47
N ALA A 549 1.30 25.71 -5.52
CA ALA A 549 1.55 25.43 -4.11
C ALA A 549 0.40 24.61 -3.53
N VAL A 550 0.71 23.69 -2.62
CA VAL A 550 -0.29 22.90 -1.88
C VAL A 550 -0.53 23.56 -0.52
N ARG A 551 -1.78 23.93 -0.24
CA ARG A 551 -2.23 24.36 1.09
C ARG A 551 -2.70 23.15 1.86
N LEU A 552 -2.16 22.93 3.06
CA LEU A 552 -2.66 21.88 3.94
C LEU A 552 -4.07 22.23 4.44
N GLY A 553 -4.97 21.24 4.40
CA GLY A 553 -6.35 21.38 4.83
C GLY A 553 -6.54 21.19 6.34
N LEU A 554 -7.62 21.75 6.87
CA LEU A 554 -8.02 21.64 8.28
C LEU A 554 -8.26 20.19 8.73
N ARG A 555 -8.49 19.26 7.80
CA ARG A 555 -8.58 17.82 8.09
C ARG A 555 -7.32 17.21 8.71
N MET A 556 -6.19 17.90 8.57
CA MET A 556 -4.92 17.48 9.16
C MET A 556 -4.85 17.82 10.66
N VAL A 557 -5.76 18.66 11.17
CA VAL A 557 -5.81 19.07 12.57
C VAL A 557 -6.45 17.95 13.40
N GLY A 558 -5.64 17.29 14.25
CA GLY A 558 -6.13 16.26 15.14
C GLY A 558 -7.21 16.77 16.09
N GLY A 559 -8.38 16.13 16.09
CA GLY A 559 -9.50 16.46 16.98
C GLY A 559 -10.50 17.48 16.43
N LEU A 560 -10.25 18.08 15.26
CA LEU A 560 -11.18 19.01 14.62
C LEU A 560 -12.21 18.26 13.76
N SER A 561 -13.49 18.64 13.89
CA SER A 561 -14.55 18.05 13.06
C SER A 561 -14.68 18.75 11.70
N GLN A 562 -15.12 18.00 10.67
CA GLN A 562 -15.37 18.57 9.34
C GLN A 562 -16.41 19.70 9.38
N ALA A 563 -17.48 19.54 10.16
CA ALA A 563 -18.52 20.55 10.30
C ALA A 563 -17.98 21.88 10.89
N VAL A 564 -16.96 21.82 11.75
CA VAL A 564 -16.30 23.03 12.28
C VAL A 564 -15.49 23.72 11.18
N ALA A 565 -14.68 22.96 10.44
CA ALA A 565 -13.88 23.50 9.34
C ALA A 565 -14.76 24.16 8.25
N GLU A 566 -15.90 23.55 7.90
CA GLU A 566 -16.87 24.11 6.96
C GLU A 566 -17.46 25.43 7.45
N ARG A 567 -17.76 25.58 8.76
CA ARG A 567 -18.20 26.85 9.33
C ARG A 567 -17.11 27.92 9.26
N ILE A 568 -15.86 27.57 9.60
CA ILE A 568 -14.71 28.47 9.51
C ILE A 568 -14.56 28.98 8.08
N ARG A 569 -14.61 28.09 7.09
CA ARG A 569 -14.51 28.45 5.67
C ARG A 569 -15.67 29.33 5.20
N ALA A 570 -16.90 29.01 5.62
CA ALA A 570 -18.08 29.80 5.26
C ALA A 570 -18.01 31.25 5.79
N GLU A 571 -17.44 31.44 6.98
CA GLU A 571 -17.26 32.77 7.58
C GLU A 571 -16.04 33.52 7.03
N SER A 572 -14.93 32.84 6.77
CA SER A 572 -13.71 33.49 6.25
C SER A 572 -13.91 34.13 4.88
N VAL A 573 -14.73 33.51 4.02
CA VAL A 573 -15.10 34.04 2.69
C VAL A 573 -15.92 35.32 2.79
N LYS A 574 -16.73 35.50 3.83
CA LYS A 574 -17.55 36.71 4.02
C LYS A 574 -16.71 37.90 4.44
N LYS A 575 -15.80 37.69 5.39
CA LYS A 575 -14.94 38.73 5.96
C LYS A 575 -13.75 38.08 6.67
N PRO A 576 -12.51 38.56 6.44
CA PRO A 576 -11.33 38.12 7.19
C PRO A 576 -11.55 38.23 8.70
N PHE A 577 -11.04 37.25 9.45
CA PHE A 577 -11.11 37.28 10.91
C PHE A 577 -10.17 38.35 11.46
N ALA A 578 -10.65 39.12 12.43
CA ALA A 578 -9.83 40.16 13.07
C ALA A 578 -8.96 39.63 14.20
N SER A 579 -9.40 38.55 14.88
CA SER A 579 -8.71 37.94 16.02
C SER A 579 -9.21 36.52 16.26
N THR A 580 -8.52 35.78 17.13
CA THR A 580 -8.96 34.46 17.62
C THR A 580 -10.35 34.51 18.27
N GLN A 581 -10.69 35.62 18.94
CA GLN A 581 -12.00 35.81 19.55
C GLN A 581 -13.11 36.06 18.51
N ASP A 582 -12.82 36.85 17.47
CA ASP A 582 -13.75 37.07 16.34
C ASP A 582 -14.05 35.75 15.62
N LEU A 583 -13.01 34.94 15.37
CA LEU A 583 -13.14 33.58 14.84
C LEU A 583 -14.06 32.72 15.72
N ALA A 584 -13.79 32.66 17.03
CA ALA A 584 -14.55 31.83 17.96
C ALA A 584 -16.03 32.21 18.01
N LEU A 585 -16.33 33.51 18.05
CA LEU A 585 -17.70 34.02 18.08
C LEU A 585 -18.46 33.71 16.79
N ARG A 586 -17.88 34.06 15.64
CA ARG A 586 -18.53 33.93 14.33
C ARG A 586 -18.74 32.47 13.92
N CYS A 587 -17.78 31.61 14.25
CA CYS A 587 -17.81 30.20 13.89
C CYS A 587 -18.42 29.31 14.99
N GLN A 588 -18.79 29.89 16.14
CA GLN A 588 -19.30 29.17 17.31
C GLN A 588 -18.37 28.02 17.72
N LEU A 589 -17.09 28.36 17.93
CA LEU A 589 -16.06 27.39 18.33
C LEU A 589 -16.08 27.20 19.83
N ASP A 590 -15.95 25.96 20.28
CA ASP A 590 -15.71 25.68 21.68
C ASP A 590 -14.21 25.74 22.02
N VAL A 591 -13.89 25.57 23.31
CA VAL A 591 -12.50 25.59 23.80
C VAL A 591 -11.70 24.41 23.23
N GLY A 592 -12.34 23.27 22.96
CA GLY A 592 -11.71 22.10 22.35
C GLY A 592 -11.29 22.37 20.90
N ASP A 593 -12.17 22.97 20.10
CA ASP A 593 -11.92 23.37 18.71
C ASP A 593 -10.74 24.35 18.63
N LEU A 594 -10.77 25.42 19.44
CA LEU A 594 -9.68 26.39 19.47
C LEU A 594 -8.36 25.78 19.92
N ARG A 595 -8.40 24.90 20.93
CA ARG A 595 -7.19 24.21 21.39
C ARG A 595 -6.63 23.32 20.30
N ALA A 596 -7.48 22.64 19.53
CA ALA A 596 -7.06 21.82 18.39
C ALA A 596 -6.38 22.69 17.31
N LEU A 597 -7.00 23.81 16.94
CA LEU A 597 -6.46 24.76 15.97
C LEU A 597 -5.12 25.37 16.42
N ALA A 598 -5.05 25.85 17.67
CA ALA A 598 -3.83 26.42 18.24
C ALA A 598 -2.70 25.39 18.36
N SER A 599 -3.02 24.14 18.74
CA SER A 599 -2.03 23.06 18.82
C SER A 599 -1.45 22.70 17.44
N ALA A 600 -2.23 22.92 16.39
CA ALA A 600 -1.85 22.67 14.99
C ALA A 600 -1.23 23.88 14.29
N ASP A 601 -0.91 24.95 15.03
CA ASP A 601 -0.36 26.20 14.50
C ASP A 601 -1.26 26.87 13.44
N ALA A 602 -2.56 26.56 13.45
CA ALA A 602 -3.51 26.98 12.42
C ALA A 602 -4.02 28.42 12.59
N LEU A 603 -3.66 29.09 13.70
CA LEU A 603 -4.05 30.47 14.01
C LEU A 603 -2.89 31.46 13.78
N ALA A 604 -1.84 31.06 13.05
CA ALA A 604 -0.64 31.86 12.86
C ALA A 604 -0.91 33.24 12.23
N SER A 605 -1.85 33.34 11.28
CA SER A 605 -2.27 34.62 10.71
C SER A 605 -2.99 35.56 11.69
N LEU A 606 -3.49 35.05 12.81
CA LEU A 606 -4.24 35.83 13.82
C LEU A 606 -3.39 36.15 15.06
N SER A 607 -2.64 35.18 15.57
CA SER A 607 -1.90 35.30 16.84
C SER A 607 -0.37 35.23 16.67
N GLY A 608 0.13 35.09 15.44
CA GLY A 608 1.57 34.98 15.18
C GLY A 608 2.11 33.58 15.44
N HIS A 609 2.64 33.30 16.64
CA HIS A 609 3.36 32.06 16.92
C HIS A 609 2.59 31.11 17.85
N LEU A 610 2.96 29.82 17.82
CA LEU A 610 2.27 28.74 18.52
C LEU A 610 2.00 29.04 20.00
N ARG A 611 3.01 29.56 20.72
CA ARG A 611 2.87 29.87 22.16
C ARG A 611 1.78 30.91 22.43
N GLN A 612 1.67 31.94 21.58
CA GLN A 612 0.63 32.95 21.68
C GLN A 612 -0.74 32.37 21.35
N GLN A 613 -0.83 31.54 20.29
CA GLN A 613 -2.07 30.87 19.91
C GLN A 613 -2.63 29.99 21.05
N VAL A 614 -1.77 29.21 21.71
CA VAL A 614 -2.17 28.34 22.82
C VAL A 614 -2.64 29.15 24.03
N TRP A 615 -1.99 30.29 24.31
CA TRP A 615 -2.40 31.20 25.37
C TRP A 615 -3.79 31.79 25.09
N GLU A 616 -3.99 32.38 23.91
CA GLU A 616 -5.25 32.98 23.50
C GLU A 616 -6.40 31.96 23.46
N ALA A 617 -6.15 30.76 22.95
CA ALA A 617 -7.14 29.68 22.94
C ALA A 617 -7.54 29.24 24.36
N SER A 618 -6.60 29.27 25.31
CA SER A 618 -6.85 28.92 26.72
C SER A 618 -7.54 30.05 27.49
N ALA A 619 -7.34 31.29 27.06
CA ALA A 619 -7.91 32.48 27.68
C ALA A 619 -9.36 32.73 27.25
N LEU A 620 -9.89 32.03 26.23
CA LEU A 620 -11.26 32.23 25.78
C LEU A 620 -12.28 31.89 26.89
N ARG A 621 -12.91 32.93 27.42
CA ARG A 621 -14.12 32.81 28.23
C ARG A 621 -15.33 33.06 27.32
N LEU A 622 -16.14 32.03 27.10
CA LEU A 622 -17.43 32.22 26.43
C LEU A 622 -18.28 33.18 27.27
N ALA A 623 -18.51 34.38 26.74
CA ALA A 623 -19.39 35.33 27.37
C ALA A 623 -20.80 34.72 27.47
N PRO A 624 -21.49 34.84 28.62
CA PRO A 624 -22.90 34.48 28.74
C PRO A 624 -23.72 35.08 27.58
N ALA A 625 -24.82 34.45 27.18
CA ALA A 625 -25.65 34.91 26.04
C ALA A 625 -26.01 36.41 26.11
N LEU A 626 -26.19 36.96 27.32
CA LEU A 626 -26.47 38.38 27.56
C LEU A 626 -25.30 39.34 27.27
N LEU A 627 -24.06 38.83 27.29
CA LEU A 627 -22.81 39.57 27.12
C LEU A 627 -22.12 39.24 25.78
N GLN A 628 -22.78 38.48 24.90
CA GLN A 628 -22.27 38.20 23.56
C GLN A 628 -22.15 39.52 22.76
N GLY A 629 -20.95 39.81 22.27
CA GLY A 629 -20.65 41.03 21.51
C GLY A 629 -20.19 42.23 22.34
N VAL A 630 -20.06 42.10 23.67
CA VAL A 630 -19.46 43.15 24.50
C VAL A 630 -17.93 43.11 24.36
N PRO A 631 -17.25 44.23 24.05
CA PRO A 631 -15.79 44.27 23.98
C PRO A 631 -15.18 43.96 25.35
N ILE A 632 -14.21 43.04 25.39
CA ILE A 632 -13.39 42.79 26.58
C ILE A 632 -12.16 43.69 26.45
N ASP A 633 -12.05 44.68 27.34
CA ASP A 633 -10.90 45.59 27.42
C ASP A 633 -9.90 45.05 28.44
N GLU A 634 -9.11 44.05 28.03
CA GLU A 634 -8.00 43.47 28.80
C GLU A 634 -6.68 43.76 28.08
N GLU A 635 -5.61 43.99 28.85
CA GLU A 635 -4.28 44.18 28.27
C GLU A 635 -3.84 42.93 27.49
N VAL A 636 -3.42 43.12 26.25
CA VAL A 636 -2.93 42.04 25.40
C VAL A 636 -1.57 41.57 25.92
N LEU A 637 -1.54 40.37 26.51
CA LEU A 637 -0.29 39.72 26.89
C LEU A 637 0.38 39.15 25.64
N LEU A 638 1.57 39.66 25.32
CA LEU A 638 2.43 39.16 24.25
C LEU A 638 3.50 38.24 24.85
N LEU A 639 3.46 36.96 24.48
CA LEU A 639 4.47 35.99 24.89
C LEU A 639 5.63 35.97 23.90
N GLU A 640 6.82 35.57 24.35
CA GLU A 640 7.94 35.29 23.45
C GLU A 640 7.68 34.00 22.65
N ALA A 641 8.12 34.00 21.39
CA ALA A 641 8.06 32.80 20.55
C ALA A 641 8.83 31.63 21.18
N ALA A 642 8.36 30.42 20.91
CA ALA A 642 9.08 29.22 21.32
C ALA A 642 10.32 29.00 20.44
N GLU A 643 11.31 28.28 20.96
CA GLU A 643 12.42 27.86 20.11
C GLU A 643 11.91 26.91 19.02
N GLU A 644 12.52 26.96 17.83
CA GLU A 644 12.08 26.15 16.67
C GLU A 644 11.99 24.64 17.00
N GLY A 645 12.88 24.13 17.84
CA GLY A 645 12.85 22.72 18.26
C GLY A 645 11.60 22.34 19.05
N GLU A 646 11.08 23.25 19.87
CA GLU A 646 9.80 23.05 20.57
C GLU A 646 8.64 23.06 19.57
N GLU A 647 8.60 24.04 18.66
CA GLU A 647 7.54 24.16 17.65
C GLU A 647 7.47 22.92 16.74
N VAL A 648 8.63 22.40 16.30
CA VAL A 648 8.71 21.17 15.51
C VAL A 648 8.13 19.98 16.27
N MET A 649 8.39 19.87 17.57
CA MET A 649 7.83 18.79 18.40
C MET A 649 6.31 18.90 18.53
N PHE A 650 5.77 20.11 18.64
CA PHE A 650 4.33 20.35 18.66
C PHE A 650 3.66 20.02 17.32
N ASP A 651 4.24 20.45 16.19
CA ASP A 651 3.76 20.16 14.84
C ASP A 651 3.55 18.65 14.61
N TYR A 652 4.54 17.83 14.99
CA TYR A 652 4.43 16.37 14.89
C TYR A 652 3.39 15.76 15.83
N ALA A 653 3.15 16.40 16.99
CA ALA A 653 2.17 15.91 17.96
C ALA A 653 0.73 16.21 17.53
N SER A 654 0.49 17.31 16.82
CA SER A 654 -0.85 17.79 16.46
C SER A 654 -1.26 17.46 15.02
N VAL A 655 -0.39 17.75 14.05
CA VAL A 655 -0.64 17.56 12.60
C VAL A 655 0.00 16.28 12.07
N GLY A 656 1.02 15.77 12.78
CA GLY A 656 1.78 14.59 12.37
C GLY A 656 2.88 14.88 11.36
N LEU A 657 3.16 16.15 11.04
CA LEU A 657 4.25 16.61 10.19
C LEU A 657 4.65 18.04 10.58
N SER A 658 5.88 18.44 10.26
CA SER A 658 6.34 19.83 10.36
C SER A 658 6.81 20.36 8.99
N LEU A 659 6.48 21.62 8.71
CA LEU A 659 6.95 22.35 7.53
C LEU A 659 8.25 23.13 7.78
N ARG A 660 8.68 23.24 9.04
CA ARG A 660 9.93 23.87 9.52
C ARG A 660 11.15 22.98 9.19
N ARG A 661 12.33 23.29 9.74
CA ARG A 661 13.52 22.47 9.51
C ARG A 661 13.33 21.07 10.09
N HIS A 662 13.86 20.07 9.38
CA HIS A 662 13.84 18.69 9.83
C HIS A 662 14.55 18.56 11.19
N PRO A 663 14.06 17.76 12.17
CA PRO A 663 14.61 17.74 13.53
C PRO A 663 16.11 17.44 13.59
N LEU A 664 16.62 16.63 12.66
CA LEU A 664 18.07 16.36 12.59
C LEU A 664 18.92 17.56 12.18
N ALA A 665 18.38 18.50 11.41
CA ALA A 665 19.10 19.72 11.07
C ALA A 665 19.37 20.56 12.32
N LEU A 666 18.42 20.63 13.25
CA LEU A 666 18.57 21.33 14.54
C LEU A 666 19.63 20.66 15.44
N LEU A 667 19.70 19.33 15.41
CA LEU A 667 20.65 18.55 16.20
C LEU A 667 22.04 18.44 15.54
N ARG A 668 22.19 18.81 14.27
CA ARG A 668 23.38 18.52 13.46
C ARG A 668 24.65 19.12 14.08
N ALA A 669 24.60 20.35 14.58
CA ALA A 669 25.75 20.99 15.23
C ALA A 669 26.24 20.19 16.46
N GLN A 670 25.30 19.75 17.30
CA GLN A 670 25.59 18.95 18.50
C GLN A 670 26.12 17.55 18.14
N LEU A 671 25.58 16.94 17.09
CA LEU A 671 25.99 15.62 16.59
C LEU A 671 27.37 15.67 15.92
N SER A 672 27.73 16.80 15.29
CA SER A 672 29.01 16.99 14.59
C SER A 672 30.18 17.24 15.55
N HIS A 673 29.92 17.82 16.72
CA HIS A 673 30.93 18.16 17.73
C HIS A 673 31.19 17.05 18.76
N SER A 674 30.61 15.86 18.60
CA SER A 674 30.96 14.66 19.38
C SER A 674 31.67 13.62 18.50
N PRO A 675 33.01 13.72 18.31
CA PRO A 675 33.81 12.66 17.69
C PRO A 675 33.79 11.35 18.50
N GLY A 676 33.30 11.42 19.75
CA GLY A 676 33.06 10.29 20.64
C GLY A 676 31.82 10.52 21.51
N ARG A 677 30.97 9.49 21.59
CA ARG A 677 29.90 9.27 22.59
C ARG A 677 29.00 10.47 22.95
N PRO A 678 27.96 10.75 22.14
CA PRO A 678 26.77 11.44 22.66
C PRO A 678 26.12 10.55 23.74
N LYS A 679 25.96 11.07 24.96
CA LYS A 679 25.41 10.35 26.13
C LYS A 679 23.96 9.86 25.96
N ALA A 680 23.24 10.33 24.93
CA ALA A 680 21.80 10.12 24.77
C ALA A 680 21.39 9.33 23.50
N LEU A 681 22.35 8.76 22.75
CA LEU A 681 22.06 8.06 21.49
C LEU A 681 22.13 6.55 21.64
N ASN A 682 21.01 5.88 21.35
CA ASN A 682 20.95 4.43 21.21
C ASN A 682 21.73 4.02 19.95
N ARG A 683 22.80 3.22 20.13
CA ARG A 683 23.72 2.82 19.05
C ARG A 683 23.39 1.45 18.52
N LEU A 684 23.44 1.31 17.20
CA LEU A 684 23.46 0.01 16.51
C LEU A 684 24.78 -0.11 15.73
N ALA A 685 25.56 -1.15 16.03
CA ALA A 685 26.72 -1.54 15.23
C ALA A 685 26.29 -2.70 14.32
N VAL A 686 26.33 -2.50 13.00
CA VAL A 686 26.03 -3.53 12.01
C VAL A 686 27.31 -4.35 11.80
N SER A 687 27.28 -5.64 12.15
CA SER A 687 28.43 -6.55 12.07
C SER A 687 28.63 -7.08 10.64
N PRO A 688 29.88 -7.28 10.16
CA PRO A 688 30.17 -7.85 8.84
C PRO A 688 30.08 -9.38 8.70
N GLU A 689 29.75 -10.19 9.71
CA GLU A 689 29.97 -11.65 9.62
C GLU A 689 28.73 -12.52 9.90
N GLY A 690 28.37 -13.36 8.90
CA GLY A 690 27.88 -14.74 9.11
C GLY A 690 26.50 -15.15 8.57
N ASN A 691 26.36 -15.44 7.25
CA ASN A 691 26.02 -16.79 6.76
C ASN A 691 26.02 -16.87 5.21
N ASP A 692 26.74 -17.86 4.69
CA ASP A 692 26.98 -18.25 3.30
C ASP A 692 25.96 -17.83 2.24
N CYS A 693 26.43 -17.01 1.30
CA CYS A 693 26.13 -17.07 -0.13
C CYS A 693 27.28 -16.34 -0.85
N THR A 694 28.26 -17.09 -1.34
CA THR A 694 29.26 -16.60 -2.30
C THR A 694 28.60 -16.49 -3.68
N PRO A 695 28.64 -15.32 -4.35
CA PRO A 695 28.89 -15.27 -5.77
C PRO A 695 30.40 -15.14 -5.95
N SER A 696 30.96 -16.11 -6.66
CA SER A 696 32.32 -16.16 -7.15
C SER A 696 32.74 -14.83 -7.82
N GLY A 697 33.63 -14.10 -7.15
CA GLY A 697 34.32 -12.92 -7.65
C GLY A 697 35.22 -12.38 -6.55
N GLY A 698 36.53 -12.54 -6.69
CA GLY A 698 37.51 -12.35 -5.62
C GLY A 698 37.40 -10.99 -4.91
N LEU A 699 37.06 -11.03 -3.62
CA LEU A 699 37.25 -9.91 -2.72
C LEU A 699 38.72 -9.86 -2.29
N ALA A 700 39.35 -8.72 -2.58
CA ALA A 700 40.69 -8.39 -2.14
C ALA A 700 40.83 -8.56 -0.61
N LYS A 701 41.96 -9.11 -0.19
CA LYS A 701 42.43 -9.17 1.20
C LYS A 701 42.37 -7.77 1.87
N PRO A 702 42.21 -7.67 3.19
CA PRO A 702 42.19 -6.39 3.89
C PRO A 702 43.59 -5.79 3.89
N GLY A 703 43.84 -4.94 2.90
CA GLY A 703 45.11 -4.29 2.62
C GLY A 703 44.91 -2.94 1.95
N LEU A 704 44.11 -2.07 2.55
CA LEU A 704 44.08 -0.63 2.28
C LEU A 704 43.42 0.05 3.48
N GLY A 705 44.09 1.05 4.06
CA GLY A 705 43.64 1.76 5.25
C GLY A 705 42.21 2.28 5.10
N ALA A 706 41.25 1.60 5.73
CA ALA A 706 39.86 2.02 5.76
C ALA A 706 39.76 3.27 6.64
N PHE A 707 39.81 4.45 6.01
CA PHE A 707 39.53 5.72 6.66
C PHE A 707 38.11 5.65 7.23
N ILE A 708 37.98 5.48 8.54
CA ILE A 708 36.68 5.52 9.22
C ILE A 708 36.28 7.00 9.33
N PRO A 709 35.20 7.45 8.71
CA PRO A 709 34.74 8.82 8.89
C PRO A 709 34.45 9.04 10.38
N LYS A 710 35.14 10.00 11.00
CA LYS A 710 34.92 10.38 12.40
C LYS A 710 33.53 11.03 12.57
N SER A 711 33.01 11.66 11.52
CA SER A 711 31.73 12.38 11.46
C SER A 711 30.58 11.49 10.96
N LEU A 712 29.35 11.88 11.32
CA LEU A 712 28.11 11.32 10.78
C LEU A 712 27.85 11.94 9.41
N LEU A 713 27.72 11.13 8.37
CA LEU A 713 27.42 11.59 7.01
C LEU A 713 25.90 11.79 6.83
N THR A 714 25.54 12.77 6.02
CA THR A 714 24.15 12.99 5.57
C THR A 714 23.76 12.01 4.46
N ALA A 715 22.45 11.80 4.25
CA ALA A 715 21.95 10.96 3.18
C ALA A 715 22.44 11.41 1.79
N ALA A 716 22.54 12.73 1.54
CA ALA A 716 23.13 13.28 0.32
C ALA A 716 24.62 12.94 0.20
N GLN A 717 25.42 13.16 1.24
CA GLN A 717 26.85 12.85 1.22
C GLN A 717 27.14 11.36 1.02
N MET A 718 26.27 10.48 1.52
CA MET A 718 26.44 9.04 1.35
C MET A 718 26.22 8.58 -0.10
N ARG A 719 25.41 9.28 -0.89
CA ARG A 719 25.19 8.92 -2.30
C ARG A 719 26.50 8.92 -3.10
N ASP A 720 27.39 9.86 -2.81
CA ASP A 720 28.70 9.97 -3.48
C ASP A 720 29.81 9.21 -2.73
N TYR A 721 29.48 8.58 -1.60
CA TYR A 721 30.45 7.84 -0.80
C TYR A 721 30.79 6.48 -1.44
N PRO A 722 32.08 6.07 -1.45
CA PRO A 722 32.48 4.82 -2.11
C PRO A 722 31.84 3.58 -1.47
N SER A 723 31.34 2.67 -2.31
CA SER A 723 30.82 1.37 -1.89
C SER A 723 31.90 0.51 -1.23
N GLY A 724 31.52 -0.34 -0.28
CA GLY A 724 32.41 -1.22 0.48
C GLY A 724 33.16 -0.53 1.63
N ARG A 725 32.95 0.78 1.85
CA ARG A 725 33.58 1.52 2.95
C ARG A 725 32.69 1.60 4.18
N LEU A 726 33.32 1.71 5.34
CA LEU A 726 32.62 1.96 6.60
C LEU A 726 32.05 3.38 6.62
N VAL A 727 30.80 3.49 7.07
CA VAL A 727 30.06 4.75 7.18
C VAL A 727 29.35 4.85 8.52
N ARG A 728 29.13 6.09 8.96
CA ARG A 728 28.27 6.43 10.10
C ARG A 728 27.14 7.30 9.60
N ALA A 729 25.91 6.87 9.83
CA ALA A 729 24.71 7.63 9.48
C ALA A 729 23.87 7.86 10.73
N CYS A 730 23.10 8.95 10.75
CA CYS A 730 22.12 9.22 11.79
C CYS A 730 20.82 9.69 11.13
N GLY A 731 19.70 9.16 11.59
CA GLY A 731 18.38 9.48 11.05
C GLY A 731 17.26 9.33 12.07
N ILE A 732 16.16 10.03 11.83
CA ILE A 732 14.88 9.70 12.46
C ILE A 732 14.40 8.39 11.85
N VAL A 733 13.95 7.46 12.68
CA VAL A 733 13.46 6.17 12.20
C VAL A 733 12.05 6.34 11.67
N THR A 734 11.90 6.36 10.35
CA THR A 734 10.60 6.52 9.68
C THR A 734 9.87 5.19 9.50
N MET A 735 10.61 4.09 9.33
CA MET A 735 10.00 2.78 9.12
C MET A 735 10.86 1.63 9.63
N ARG A 736 10.19 0.55 10.05
CA ARG A 736 10.78 -0.75 10.39
C ARG A 736 9.99 -1.85 9.75
N GLN A 737 10.66 -2.73 9.00
CA GLN A 737 10.01 -3.86 8.34
C GLN A 737 10.78 -5.14 8.65
N GLN A 738 10.07 -6.18 9.07
CA GLN A 738 10.61 -7.52 9.23
C GLN A 738 9.79 -8.49 8.37
N PRO A 739 10.12 -8.65 7.08
CA PRO A 739 9.43 -9.60 6.21
C PRO A 739 9.59 -11.02 6.75
N GLN A 740 8.52 -11.81 6.68
CA GLN A 740 8.53 -13.21 7.14
C GLN A 740 9.57 -14.06 6.38
N THR A 741 9.82 -13.72 5.12
CA THR A 741 10.76 -14.39 4.23
C THR A 741 12.22 -14.04 4.49
N ALA A 742 12.51 -12.95 5.20
CA ALA A 742 13.86 -12.41 5.33
C ALA A 742 14.69 -13.09 6.44
N LYS A 743 14.36 -14.33 6.83
CA LYS A 743 15.08 -15.14 7.85
C LYS A 743 15.45 -14.38 9.13
N GLY A 744 14.61 -13.42 9.54
CA GLY A 744 14.81 -12.63 10.76
C GLY A 744 15.63 -11.34 10.63
N VAL A 745 15.97 -10.92 9.41
CA VAL A 745 16.55 -9.60 9.07
C VAL A 745 15.48 -8.51 9.23
N VAL A 746 15.90 -7.34 9.73
CA VAL A 746 15.04 -6.16 9.88
C VAL A 746 15.57 -5.05 8.98
N PHE A 747 14.70 -4.48 8.17
CA PHE A 747 14.98 -3.30 7.37
C PHE A 747 14.54 -2.06 8.13
N VAL A 748 15.42 -1.07 8.24
CA VAL A 748 15.13 0.21 8.88
C VAL A 748 15.36 1.31 7.86
N THR A 749 14.41 2.24 7.78
CA THR A 749 14.60 3.49 7.03
C THR A 749 14.83 4.62 8.01
N LEU A 750 15.95 5.27 7.81
CA LEU A 750 16.40 6.46 8.53
C LEU A 750 16.18 7.66 7.62
N GLU A 751 15.75 8.80 8.17
CA GLU A 751 15.56 10.03 7.42
C GLU A 751 16.32 11.18 8.07
N ASP A 752 16.97 11.97 7.24
CA ASP A 752 17.58 13.24 7.62
C ASP A 752 17.10 14.38 6.69
N GLU A 753 17.57 15.60 6.95
CA GLU A 753 17.21 16.79 6.19
C GLU A 753 17.56 16.74 4.70
N THR A 754 18.39 15.78 4.28
CA THR A 754 18.88 15.63 2.91
C THR A 754 18.31 14.40 2.19
N GLY A 755 17.59 13.52 2.89
CA GLY A 755 16.97 12.34 2.31
C GLY A 755 16.85 11.14 3.25
N SER A 756 16.51 10.00 2.66
CA SER A 756 16.40 8.73 3.37
C SER A 756 17.64 7.86 3.21
N VAL A 757 17.97 7.09 4.25
CA VAL A 757 19.06 6.13 4.32
C VAL A 757 18.47 4.79 4.71
N ASN A 758 18.82 3.75 3.97
CA ASN A 758 18.32 2.41 4.22
C ASN A 758 19.35 1.62 5.01
N VAL A 759 18.88 0.85 5.98
CA VAL A 759 19.74 0.07 6.87
C VAL A 759 19.25 -1.36 6.90
N ILE A 760 20.16 -2.30 6.70
CA ILE A 760 19.89 -3.73 6.81
C ILE A 760 20.45 -4.23 8.13
N VAL A 761 19.56 -4.66 9.04
CA VAL A 761 19.94 -5.15 10.36
C VAL A 761 19.82 -6.67 10.39
N TRP A 762 20.97 -7.33 10.34
CA TRP A 762 21.08 -8.79 10.41
C TRP A 762 20.65 -9.36 11.77
N LYS A 763 20.29 -10.65 11.79
CA LYS A 763 19.73 -11.33 12.96
C LYS A 763 20.60 -11.19 14.22
N ALA A 764 21.91 -11.39 14.11
CA ALA A 764 22.85 -11.30 15.24
C ALA A 764 22.88 -9.87 15.83
N VAL A 765 22.97 -8.85 14.97
CA VAL A 765 22.96 -7.44 15.38
C VAL A 765 21.63 -7.06 16.05
N LYS A 766 20.52 -7.54 15.48
CA LYS A 766 19.17 -7.34 16.05
C LYS A 766 19.06 -7.94 17.45
N GLU A 767 19.60 -9.13 17.67
CA GLU A 767 19.56 -9.80 18.97
C GLU A 767 20.39 -9.04 20.00
N GLN A 768 21.56 -8.54 19.60
CA GLN A 768 22.44 -7.73 20.46
C GLN A 768 21.85 -6.35 20.81
N PHE A 769 21.26 -5.65 19.83
CA PHE A 769 20.81 -4.26 19.98
C PHE A 769 19.28 -4.12 19.90
N ARG A 770 18.55 -5.12 20.42
CA ARG A 770 17.09 -5.21 20.28
C ARG A 770 16.35 -3.97 20.79
N GLU A 771 16.73 -3.46 21.95
CA GLU A 771 16.11 -2.27 22.56
C GLU A 771 16.31 -1.03 21.67
N ALA A 772 17.54 -0.77 21.24
CA ALA A 772 17.85 0.33 20.33
C ALA A 772 17.07 0.21 19.02
N LEU A 773 17.02 -1.00 18.44
CA LEU A 773 16.35 -1.24 17.17
C LEU A 773 14.85 -0.94 17.26
N TYR A 774 14.16 -1.44 18.27
CA TYR A 774 12.70 -1.37 18.33
C TYR A 774 12.13 -0.13 19.05
N ARG A 775 12.92 0.56 19.88
CA ARG A 775 12.43 1.73 20.66
C ARG A 775 12.97 3.07 20.20
N ALA A 776 14.10 3.13 19.50
CA ALA A 776 14.72 4.41 19.14
C ALA A 776 13.86 5.23 18.16
N ARG A 777 13.61 6.51 18.46
CA ARG A 777 13.04 7.45 17.49
C ARG A 777 14.11 8.09 16.63
N LEU A 778 15.29 8.31 17.20
CA LEU A 778 16.50 8.77 16.53
C LEU A 778 17.57 7.69 16.66
N MET A 779 18.18 7.30 15.55
CA MET A 779 19.10 6.16 15.50
C MET A 779 20.37 6.54 14.75
N ALA A 780 21.52 6.26 15.36
CA ALA A 780 22.82 6.30 14.71
C ALA A 780 23.28 4.87 14.39
N VAL A 781 23.68 4.66 13.15
CA VAL A 781 24.13 3.36 12.63
C VAL A 781 25.57 3.45 12.16
N PHE A 782 26.31 2.37 12.41
CA PHE A 782 27.66 2.17 11.91
C PHE A 782 27.70 0.85 11.16
N GLY A 783 28.09 0.88 9.89
CA GLY A 783 28.04 -0.28 9.01
C GLY A 783 28.81 -0.06 7.71
N ILE A 784 28.66 -0.99 6.78
CA ILE A 784 29.33 -0.95 5.49
C ILE A 784 28.35 -0.33 4.50
N TRP A 785 28.74 0.79 3.90
CA TRP A 785 27.97 1.37 2.81
C TRP A 785 28.07 0.49 1.59
N GLN A 786 26.95 -0.02 1.11
CA GLN A 786 26.85 -0.82 -0.10
C GLN A 786 25.97 -0.10 -1.11
N ARG A 787 26.49 0.00 -2.32
CA ARG A 787 25.78 0.44 -3.51
C ARG A 787 25.77 -0.70 -4.51
N ASP A 788 24.64 -0.94 -5.14
CA ASP A 788 24.55 -1.85 -6.28
C ASP A 788 25.26 -1.28 -7.51
N ASP A 789 25.45 -2.10 -8.54
CA ASP A 789 26.15 -1.71 -9.78
C ASP A 789 25.49 -0.53 -10.52
N THR A 790 24.21 -0.28 -10.23
CA THR A 790 23.45 0.86 -10.78
C THR A 790 23.65 2.14 -9.98
N GLY A 791 24.17 2.03 -8.75
CA GLY A 791 24.35 3.13 -7.82
C GLY A 791 23.05 3.68 -7.22
N GLN A 792 21.91 3.03 -7.47
CA GLN A 792 20.57 3.49 -7.08
C GLN A 792 20.02 2.75 -5.85
N VAL A 793 20.39 1.48 -5.65
CA VAL A 793 20.06 0.75 -4.42
C VAL A 793 21.22 0.90 -3.47
N CYS A 794 21.00 1.67 -2.41
CA CYS A 794 22.01 1.94 -1.40
C CYS A 794 21.53 1.61 0.00
N HIS A 795 22.38 0.94 0.78
CA HIS A 795 22.12 0.60 2.17
C HIS A 795 23.38 0.56 3.03
N VAL A 796 23.18 0.70 4.34
CA VAL A 796 24.17 0.55 5.42
C VAL A 796 24.06 -0.81 6.09
#